data_AF-A0AAD4NZD7-F1
#
_entry.id   AF-A0AAD4NZD7-F1
#
_cell.length_a   1.000
_cell.length_b   1.000
_cell.length_c   1.000
_cell.angle_alpha   90.00
_cell.angle_beta   90.00
_cell.angle_gamma   90.00
#
_symmetry.space_group_name_H-M   'P 1'
#
loop_
_entity.id
_entity.type
_entity.pdbx_description
1 polymer ?
#
loop_
_entity_poly.entity_id
_entity_poly.type
_entity_poly.pdbx_seq_one_letter_code
_entity_poly.pdbx_strand_id
1 'polypeptide(L)'
;MASSPTNCPPFEFSAKYYSVDGGSCVRQSSFFGEKAVLNQGVGYSVILGFGAFFAVFTSFLVWLEKRYVGSRHTSEWFNTAGRNVKTGLIASVIVSQWTWAATILQSSNVAWEYGVSGPFWYASGATIQVLLFGVMAIEIKRKAPHAHTVCEIVKARWGTAAHIVFLTFCFMTNIIVTAMLLLGGSAVVNALTGVNIYAASFLIPLGVIVYTLAGGLKATFLASYIHSVIVHVVLVIFVYLVYVASSELGSPDVVYSRLLEIASRARSCQDPISHPGQSCGPVSGNYKGSHLTMLSSGGLVFGIINIVGNFGTVFVDNGYWVSAIAARPSSTHKGYLLGGMVWFAVPFSLATSLGLGALALDLPITASEASRGLVPPATAIALMGKGGSVLLLTMLFMAVTSAGSSELIAVSSLCTYDIYRTYINPDATGKQILRVSRSVVLGFGCFMGILAVILNKAGVSLGWMYLAMGVFIGSAVIPIAFMLLWRKANAEGAILGTISGCLLGIITWLTVTKVEYGRVNLETSGRNAPMLAGNLVSILVGGAVHAMCSFIWPQDYDWETTKQITVVEKEKSELSSDEFKEEKLIRAKRWIVKWGVGFTLVIAVIWPILTLPAGQFNKGYFTFWAVIAIAWGTVASAVIISLPLIESWETIRDVLLGMFTNDRLMEKMEEINLKLQTIMSAIPDVERIYLLEKERAKKKESSEIEVQIVPQSYIGSSK
;
A
#
# COMPACT_ATOMS: atom_id res chain seq x y z
N MET A 1 -24.00 8.93 62.31
CA MET A 1 -22.88 8.81 61.36
C MET A 1 -22.77 7.35 60.96
N ALA A 2 -23.36 6.98 59.82
CA ALA A 2 -23.10 5.71 59.16
C ALA A 2 -22.43 6.06 57.83
N SER A 3 -21.21 5.59 57.67
CA SER A 3 -20.27 5.93 56.60
C SER A 3 -20.80 5.56 55.21
N SER A 4 -20.91 6.56 54.34
CA SER A 4 -21.07 6.37 52.89
C SER A 4 -19.90 5.54 52.33
N PRO A 5 -20.11 4.53 51.46
CA PRO A 5 -19.03 3.87 50.76
C PRO A 5 -18.56 4.75 49.60
N THR A 6 -17.81 5.80 49.89
CA THR A 6 -17.29 6.78 48.92
C THR A 6 -15.82 6.51 48.62
N ASN A 7 -15.52 5.55 47.73
CA ASN A 7 -14.47 5.65 46.70
C ASN A 7 -14.23 4.30 46.01
N CYS A 8 -14.88 4.10 44.87
CA CYS A 8 -14.47 3.11 43.87
C CYS A 8 -13.76 3.83 42.72
N PRO A 9 -12.46 4.10 42.91
CA PRO A 9 -11.56 3.89 41.79
C PRO A 9 -10.20 3.34 42.24
N PRO A 10 -9.65 2.30 41.58
CA PRO A 10 -8.24 1.96 41.79
C PRO A 10 -7.33 3.10 41.29
N PHE A 11 -7.69 3.83 40.23
CA PHE A 11 -6.94 4.98 39.72
C PHE A 11 -7.85 6.20 39.51
N GLU A 12 -7.42 7.36 39.99
CA GLU A 12 -8.20 8.60 39.95
C GLU A 12 -8.59 9.00 38.51
N PHE A 13 -7.67 8.83 37.55
CA PHE A 13 -7.88 9.20 36.15
C PHE A 13 -8.84 8.28 35.38
N SER A 14 -9.02 7.02 35.82
CA SER A 14 -9.88 6.04 35.14
C SER A 14 -11.19 5.78 35.86
N ALA A 15 -11.48 6.53 36.94
CA ALA A 15 -12.65 6.35 37.80
C ALA A 15 -13.98 6.23 37.06
N LYS A 16 -14.15 6.94 35.93
CA LYS A 16 -15.35 6.90 35.08
C LYS A 16 -15.65 5.52 34.46
N TYR A 17 -14.69 4.61 34.45
CA TYR A 17 -14.83 3.24 33.94
C TYR A 17 -15.06 2.21 35.06
N TYR A 18 -15.24 2.67 36.30
CA TYR A 18 -15.48 1.83 37.46
C TYR A 18 -16.83 2.16 38.09
N SER A 19 -17.49 1.14 38.63
CA SER A 19 -18.75 1.25 39.36
C SER A 19 -18.71 0.38 40.62
N VAL A 20 -19.42 0.79 41.66
CA VAL A 20 -19.60 -0.03 42.87
C VAL A 20 -20.74 -1.01 42.62
N ASP A 21 -20.46 -2.31 42.68
CA ASP A 21 -21.49 -3.36 42.67
C ASP A 21 -21.32 -4.26 43.90
N GLY A 22 -22.39 -4.44 44.67
CA GLY A 22 -22.36 -5.26 45.90
C GLY A 22 -21.31 -4.84 46.94
N GLY A 23 -20.88 -3.58 46.97
CA GLY A 23 -19.81 -3.09 47.85
C GLY A 23 -18.38 -3.34 47.35
N SER A 24 -18.23 -3.97 46.18
CA SER A 24 -16.94 -4.17 45.50
C SER A 24 -16.80 -3.23 44.31
N CYS A 25 -15.58 -2.74 44.07
CA CYS A 25 -15.31 -1.90 42.91
C CYS A 25 -15.15 -2.78 41.66
N VAL A 26 -15.93 -2.53 40.62
CA VAL A 26 -15.97 -3.33 39.40
C VAL A 26 -15.63 -2.44 38.20
N ARG A 27 -14.72 -2.91 37.34
CA ARG A 27 -14.41 -2.24 36.08
C ARG A 27 -15.48 -2.59 35.04
N GLN A 28 -15.81 -1.66 34.14
CA GLN A 28 -16.63 -1.97 32.97
C GLN A 28 -16.06 -3.18 32.20
N SER A 29 -16.94 -4.06 31.72
CA SER A 29 -16.56 -5.29 31.01
C SER A 29 -16.11 -5.05 29.57
N SER A 30 -16.58 -3.98 28.93
CA SER A 30 -16.24 -3.57 27.57
C SER A 30 -16.29 -2.05 27.44
N PHE A 31 -15.44 -1.49 26.56
CA PHE A 31 -15.40 -0.05 26.30
C PHE A 31 -16.53 0.40 25.36
N PHE A 32 -16.82 -0.36 24.30
CA PHE A 32 -17.81 0.06 23.31
C PHE A 32 -19.25 -0.32 23.70
N GLY A 33 -19.43 -1.33 24.56
CA GLY A 33 -20.75 -1.80 24.99
C GLY A 33 -21.68 -2.07 23.79
N GLU A 34 -22.98 -1.77 23.97
CA GLU A 34 -24.00 -1.97 22.92
C GLU A 34 -24.33 -0.69 22.13
N LYS A 35 -23.97 0.49 22.64
CA LYS A 35 -24.40 1.78 22.08
C LYS A 35 -23.25 2.53 21.41
N ALA A 36 -23.37 2.72 20.10
CA ALA A 36 -22.41 3.50 19.32
C ALA A 36 -22.37 4.98 19.72
N VAL A 37 -21.18 5.58 19.63
CA VAL A 37 -20.94 6.99 19.99
C VAL A 37 -21.52 7.96 18.96
N LEU A 38 -21.45 7.58 17.68
CA LEU A 38 -22.03 8.32 16.56
C LEU A 38 -23.33 7.66 16.12
N ASN A 39 -24.21 8.45 15.50
CA ASN A 39 -25.41 7.89 14.88
C ASN A 39 -25.06 7.18 13.56
N GLN A 40 -25.94 6.29 13.12
CA GLN A 40 -25.77 5.57 11.85
C GLN A 40 -25.71 6.52 10.64
N GLY A 41 -26.42 7.65 10.70
CA GLY A 41 -26.40 8.69 9.66
C GLY A 41 -24.99 9.17 9.34
N VAL A 42 -24.18 9.51 10.35
CA VAL A 42 -22.78 9.91 10.16
C VAL A 42 -21.97 8.79 9.51
N GLY A 43 -22.20 7.52 9.88
CA GLY A 43 -21.54 6.38 9.25
C GLY A 43 -21.84 6.26 7.76
N TYR A 44 -23.11 6.32 7.38
CA TYR A 44 -23.50 6.30 5.97
C TYR A 44 -23.02 7.53 5.20
N SER A 45 -23.05 8.72 5.83
CA SER A 45 -22.52 9.95 5.23
C SER A 45 -21.02 9.87 4.98
N VAL A 46 -20.23 9.29 5.89
CA VAL A 46 -18.79 9.13 5.65
C VAL A 46 -18.55 8.13 4.53
N ILE A 47 -19.20 6.96 4.57
CA ILE A 47 -18.95 5.91 3.57
C ILE A 47 -19.38 6.32 2.17
N LEU A 48 -20.61 6.83 2.02
CA LEU A 48 -21.17 7.18 0.72
C LEU A 48 -20.76 8.58 0.27
N GLY A 49 -20.71 9.54 1.20
CA GLY A 49 -20.42 10.94 0.90
C GLY A 49 -18.98 11.15 0.45
N PHE A 50 -17.99 10.57 1.12
CA PHE A 50 -16.59 10.68 0.66
C PHE A 50 -16.37 9.92 -0.65
N GLY A 51 -16.99 8.74 -0.82
CA GLY A 51 -16.92 8.01 -2.10
C GLY A 51 -17.44 8.85 -3.28
N ALA A 52 -18.60 9.48 -3.11
CA ALA A 52 -19.17 10.39 -4.11
C ALA A 52 -18.31 11.64 -4.32
N PHE A 53 -17.80 12.24 -3.25
CA PHE A 53 -16.89 13.38 -3.31
C PHE A 53 -15.66 13.06 -4.16
N PHE A 54 -14.96 11.94 -3.89
CA PHE A 54 -13.77 11.57 -4.66
C PHE A 54 -14.10 11.21 -6.10
N ALA A 55 -15.23 10.57 -6.37
CA ALA A 55 -15.67 10.30 -7.73
C ALA A 55 -15.82 11.60 -8.55
N VAL A 56 -16.53 12.59 -7.99
CA VAL A 56 -16.73 13.89 -8.65
C VAL A 56 -15.42 14.66 -8.75
N PHE A 57 -14.69 14.76 -7.65
CA PHE A 57 -13.49 15.57 -7.54
C PHE A 57 -12.34 15.06 -8.42
N THR A 58 -12.07 13.76 -8.40
CA THR A 58 -11.00 13.17 -9.24
C THR A 58 -11.37 13.23 -10.72
N SER A 59 -12.63 12.98 -11.07
CA SER A 59 -13.13 13.15 -12.44
C SER A 59 -12.99 14.59 -12.91
N PHE A 60 -13.27 15.55 -12.03
CA PHE A 60 -13.11 16.98 -12.31
C PHE A 60 -11.64 17.37 -12.54
N LEU A 61 -10.72 16.90 -11.69
CA LEU A 61 -9.28 17.17 -11.86
C LEU A 61 -8.73 16.55 -13.15
N VAL A 62 -9.16 15.33 -13.47
CA VAL A 62 -8.82 14.67 -14.73
C VAL A 62 -9.38 15.44 -15.92
N TRP A 63 -10.61 15.95 -15.82
CA TRP A 63 -11.22 16.77 -16.86
C TRP A 63 -10.47 18.09 -17.07
N LEU A 64 -10.06 18.77 -15.99
CA LEU A 64 -9.25 19.99 -16.06
C LEU A 64 -7.91 19.72 -16.77
N GLU A 65 -7.23 18.64 -16.40
CA GLU A 65 -5.97 18.29 -17.04
C GLU A 65 -6.15 18.01 -18.54
N LYS A 66 -7.17 17.22 -18.91
CA LYS A 66 -7.49 16.97 -20.31
C LYS A 66 -7.77 18.27 -21.07
N ARG A 67 -8.51 19.18 -20.45
CA ARG A 67 -8.95 20.44 -21.08
C ARG A 67 -7.80 21.42 -21.29
N TYR A 68 -6.93 21.59 -20.29
CA TYR A 68 -5.95 22.67 -20.24
C TYR A 68 -4.50 22.22 -20.47
N VAL A 69 -4.16 20.97 -20.16
CA VAL A 69 -2.83 20.38 -20.38
C VAL A 69 -2.81 19.54 -21.68
N GLY A 70 -3.95 18.97 -22.07
CA GLY A 70 -4.09 18.23 -23.33
C GLY A 70 -3.70 16.75 -23.25
N SER A 71 -3.77 16.15 -22.06
CA SER A 71 -3.53 14.71 -21.85
C SER A 71 -4.51 13.83 -22.65
N ARG A 72 -3.99 12.80 -23.32
CA ARG A 72 -4.81 11.81 -24.06
C ARG A 72 -5.13 10.61 -23.17
N HIS A 73 -6.40 10.22 -23.15
CA HIS A 73 -6.89 9.09 -22.35
C HIS A 73 -6.88 7.79 -23.16
N THR A 74 -5.74 7.12 -23.17
CA THR A 74 -5.52 5.79 -23.78
C THR A 74 -5.60 4.67 -22.74
N SER A 75 -5.63 3.41 -23.19
CA SER A 75 -5.57 2.27 -22.25
C SER A 75 -4.22 2.20 -21.54
N GLU A 76 -3.14 2.57 -22.22
CA GLU A 76 -1.80 2.72 -21.65
C GLU A 76 -1.80 3.79 -20.56
N TRP A 77 -2.37 4.96 -20.82
CA TRP A 77 -2.47 6.03 -19.82
C TRP A 77 -3.31 5.60 -18.60
N PHE A 78 -4.41 4.88 -18.81
CA PHE A 78 -5.28 4.39 -17.74
C PHE A 78 -4.55 3.42 -16.79
N ASN A 79 -3.65 2.58 -17.31
CA ASN A 79 -2.96 1.54 -16.54
C ASN A 79 -1.55 1.93 -16.07
N THR A 80 -0.93 2.96 -16.64
CA THR A 80 0.47 3.33 -16.33
C THR A 80 0.63 4.77 -15.86
N ALA A 81 -0.45 5.56 -15.84
CA ALA A 81 -0.44 6.99 -15.54
C ALA A 81 0.57 7.80 -16.39
N GLY A 82 0.90 7.31 -17.60
CA GLY A 82 1.87 7.94 -18.50
C GLY A 82 3.33 7.82 -18.06
N ARG A 83 3.64 7.03 -17.02
CA ARG A 83 5.00 6.76 -16.50
C ARG A 83 5.81 8.02 -16.07
N ASN A 84 5.15 9.16 -15.84
CA ASN A 84 5.79 10.48 -15.63
C ASN A 84 5.57 11.07 -14.22
N VAL A 85 5.38 10.22 -13.21
CA VAL A 85 5.09 10.70 -11.85
C VAL A 85 6.38 11.16 -11.15
N LYS A 86 6.36 12.37 -10.55
CA LYS A 86 7.51 12.98 -9.86
C LYS A 86 7.70 12.44 -8.43
N THR A 87 8.84 12.77 -7.81
CA THR A 87 9.33 12.15 -6.55
C THR A 87 8.36 12.33 -5.39
N GLY A 88 7.85 13.54 -5.18
CA GLY A 88 6.93 13.87 -4.10
C GLY A 88 5.60 13.14 -4.24
N LEU A 89 5.01 13.16 -5.43
CA LEU A 89 3.75 12.46 -5.67
C LEU A 89 3.91 10.95 -5.55
N ILE A 90 5.02 10.36 -6.03
CA ILE A 90 5.34 8.94 -5.80
C ILE A 90 5.45 8.64 -4.30
N ALA A 91 6.20 9.45 -3.54
CA ALA A 91 6.35 9.24 -2.11
C ALA A 91 5.01 9.28 -1.38
N SER A 92 4.15 10.25 -1.72
CA SER A 92 2.79 10.32 -1.17
C SER A 92 1.94 9.12 -1.56
N VAL A 93 1.99 8.68 -2.81
CA VAL A 93 1.24 7.49 -3.27
C VAL A 93 1.70 6.24 -2.51
N ILE A 94 3.01 6.04 -2.34
CA ILE A 94 3.56 4.92 -1.58
C ILE A 94 3.07 4.95 -0.13
N VAL A 95 3.14 6.11 0.52
CA VAL A 95 2.66 6.27 1.91
C VAL A 95 1.16 5.99 1.99
N SER A 96 0.37 6.48 1.03
CA SER A 96 -1.08 6.26 0.97
C SER A 96 -1.44 4.80 0.74
N GLN A 97 -0.71 4.11 -0.13
CA GLN A 97 -0.92 2.70 -0.46
C GLN A 97 -0.48 1.78 0.66
N TRP A 98 0.51 2.19 1.46
CA TRP A 98 1.03 1.42 2.59
C TRP A 98 0.29 1.75 3.89
N THR A 99 -0.44 2.87 3.95
CA THR A 99 -1.30 3.20 5.10
C THR A 99 -2.63 2.47 4.98
N TRP A 100 -2.65 1.23 5.46
CA TRP A 100 -3.84 0.40 5.53
C TRP A 100 -4.66 0.68 6.79
N ALA A 101 -5.86 0.10 6.84
CA ALA A 101 -6.59 -0.02 8.11
C ALA A 101 -5.71 -0.68 9.19
N ALA A 102 -4.99 -1.75 8.84
CA ALA A 102 -4.07 -2.41 9.76
C ALA A 102 -2.97 -1.46 10.29
N THR A 103 -2.45 -0.56 9.47
CA THR A 103 -1.39 0.37 9.86
C THR A 103 -1.80 1.26 11.03
N ILE A 104 -3.06 1.69 11.07
CA ILE A 104 -3.58 2.54 12.14
C ILE A 104 -4.04 1.68 13.32
N LEU A 105 -4.79 0.62 13.02
CA LEU A 105 -5.51 -0.16 14.02
C LEU A 105 -4.61 -1.21 14.69
N GLN A 106 -3.88 -2.00 13.92
CA GLN A 106 -3.04 -3.09 14.42
C GLN A 106 -1.78 -2.57 15.11
N SER A 107 -1.18 -1.48 14.62
CA SER A 107 -0.01 -0.86 15.27
C SER A 107 -0.33 -0.40 16.71
N SER A 108 -1.50 0.21 16.89
CA SER A 108 -1.99 0.62 18.21
C SER A 108 -2.41 -0.58 19.06
N ASN A 109 -2.94 -1.65 18.45
CA ASN A 109 -3.23 -2.90 19.15
C ASN A 109 -1.96 -3.53 19.74
N VAL A 110 -0.88 -3.63 18.97
CA VAL A 110 0.38 -4.19 19.50
C VAL A 110 1.06 -3.26 20.51
N ALA A 111 0.78 -1.96 20.46
CA ALA A 111 1.19 -1.04 21.53
C ALA A 111 0.43 -1.27 22.83
N TRP A 112 -0.85 -1.60 22.74
CA TRP A 112 -1.66 -2.00 23.88
C TRP A 112 -1.24 -3.38 24.44
N GLU A 113 -0.80 -4.30 23.59
CA GLU A 113 -0.31 -5.63 24.01
C GLU A 113 1.10 -5.58 24.62
N TYR A 114 2.04 -4.85 24.01
CA TYR A 114 3.48 -4.96 24.33
C TYR A 114 4.13 -3.67 24.84
N GLY A 115 3.37 -2.57 24.96
CA GLY A 115 3.91 -1.27 25.31
C GLY A 115 4.77 -0.66 24.19
N VAL A 116 5.82 0.09 24.53
CA VAL A 116 6.69 0.83 23.57
C VAL A 116 7.35 -0.07 22.51
N SER A 117 7.53 -1.35 22.81
CA SER A 117 8.05 -2.34 21.85
C SER A 117 7.13 -2.54 20.64
N GLY A 118 5.81 -2.46 20.86
CA GLY A 118 4.79 -2.66 19.81
C GLY A 118 4.86 -1.66 18.66
N PRO A 119 4.69 -0.33 18.91
CA PRO A 119 4.79 0.71 17.87
C PRO A 119 6.06 0.60 17.04
N PHE A 120 7.17 0.33 17.72
CA PHE A 120 8.47 0.23 17.08
C PHE A 120 8.57 -0.97 16.16
N TRP A 121 8.30 -2.20 16.65
CA TRP A 121 8.40 -3.41 15.83
C TRP A 121 7.37 -3.45 14.69
N TYR A 122 6.22 -2.79 14.87
CA TYR A 122 5.28 -2.57 13.78
C TYR A 122 5.89 -1.67 12.71
N ALA A 123 6.29 -0.45 13.08
CA ALA A 123 6.77 0.56 12.14
C ALA A 123 8.09 0.14 11.46
N SER A 124 9.07 -0.28 12.25
CA SER A 124 10.36 -0.79 11.73
C SER A 124 10.14 -2.01 10.84
N GLY A 125 9.39 -2.99 11.35
CA GLY A 125 9.24 -4.27 10.68
C GLY A 125 8.58 -4.18 9.32
N ALA A 126 7.68 -3.21 9.10
CA ALA A 126 6.98 -3.00 7.84
C ALA A 126 7.60 -1.91 6.93
N THR A 127 8.59 -1.13 7.42
CA THR A 127 9.30 -0.13 6.61
C THR A 127 10.38 -0.77 5.73
N ILE A 128 11.00 -1.86 6.21
CA ILE A 128 12.11 -2.55 5.56
C ILE A 128 11.76 -2.96 4.12
N GLN A 129 10.56 -3.48 3.93
CA GLN A 129 10.08 -4.01 2.66
C GLN A 129 9.92 -2.90 1.64
N VAL A 130 9.37 -1.74 2.02
CA VAL A 130 9.23 -0.58 1.14
C VAL A 130 10.59 -0.07 0.69
N LEU A 131 11.55 0.03 1.63
CA LEU A 131 12.92 0.48 1.33
C LEU A 131 13.62 -0.47 0.35
N LEU A 132 13.51 -1.78 0.57
CA LEU A 132 14.13 -2.80 -0.29
C LEU A 132 13.40 -2.97 -1.62
N PHE A 133 12.09 -2.79 -1.66
CA PHE A 133 11.32 -2.81 -2.90
C PHE A 133 11.71 -1.65 -3.83
N GLY A 134 12.22 -0.54 -3.30
CA GLY A 134 12.83 0.52 -4.10
C GLY A 134 13.96 0.02 -5.02
N VAL A 135 14.67 -1.06 -4.65
CA VAL A 135 15.66 -1.72 -5.53
C VAL A 135 14.96 -2.42 -6.70
N MET A 136 13.87 -3.15 -6.41
CA MET A 136 13.05 -3.81 -7.43
C MET A 136 12.45 -2.78 -8.39
N ALA A 137 11.94 -1.66 -7.86
CA ALA A 137 11.36 -0.58 -8.65
C ALA A 137 12.33 0.00 -9.69
N ILE A 138 13.62 0.13 -9.36
CA ILE A 138 14.65 0.54 -10.32
C ILE A 138 15.04 -0.57 -11.29
N GLU A 139 15.12 -1.82 -10.84
CA GLU A 139 15.45 -2.95 -11.71
C GLU A 139 14.39 -3.18 -12.79
N ILE A 140 13.11 -2.96 -12.49
CA ILE A 140 12.03 -3.02 -13.49
C ILE A 140 12.32 -2.02 -14.62
N LYS A 141 12.69 -0.77 -14.30
CA LYS A 141 12.99 0.25 -15.32
C LYS A 141 14.15 -0.14 -16.23
N ARG A 142 15.10 -0.91 -15.70
CA ARG A 142 16.29 -1.34 -16.42
C ARG A 142 16.07 -2.61 -17.25
N LYS A 143 15.26 -3.54 -16.75
CA LYS A 143 15.14 -4.91 -17.29
C LYS A 143 13.80 -5.20 -17.97
N ALA A 144 12.74 -4.50 -17.60
CA ALA A 144 11.40 -4.67 -18.12
C ALA A 144 10.65 -3.32 -18.23
N PRO A 145 11.17 -2.34 -19.00
CA PRO A 145 10.61 -0.99 -19.05
C PRO A 145 9.18 -0.90 -19.61
N HIS A 146 8.78 -1.90 -20.40
CA HIS A 146 7.48 -1.94 -21.09
C HIS A 146 6.43 -2.81 -20.39
N ALA A 147 6.76 -3.46 -19.26
CA ALA A 147 5.82 -4.27 -18.51
C ALA A 147 4.69 -3.44 -17.91
N HIS A 148 3.54 -4.08 -17.71
CA HIS A 148 2.37 -3.56 -17.00
C HIS A 148 2.16 -4.26 -15.67
N THR A 149 2.51 -5.54 -15.57
CA THR A 149 2.42 -6.34 -14.33
C THR A 149 3.70 -7.10 -14.02
N VAL A 150 3.83 -7.59 -12.79
CA VAL A 150 4.95 -8.48 -12.40
C VAL A 150 4.88 -9.82 -13.13
N CYS A 151 3.66 -10.31 -13.38
CA CYS A 151 3.41 -11.61 -13.99
C CYS A 151 3.84 -11.65 -15.47
N GLU A 152 3.73 -10.55 -16.21
CA GLU A 152 4.31 -10.47 -17.56
C GLU A 152 5.82 -10.69 -17.56
N ILE A 153 6.52 -10.17 -16.54
CA ILE A 153 7.97 -10.36 -16.37
C ILE A 153 8.27 -11.83 -16.04
N VAL A 154 7.48 -12.45 -15.16
CA VAL A 154 7.58 -13.88 -14.85
C VAL A 154 7.39 -14.71 -16.12
N LYS A 155 6.36 -14.42 -16.93
CA LYS A 155 6.09 -15.16 -18.16
C LYS A 155 7.23 -15.02 -19.17
N ALA A 156 7.73 -13.80 -19.37
CA ALA A 156 8.82 -13.53 -20.29
C ALA A 156 10.12 -14.23 -19.88
N ARG A 157 10.38 -14.39 -18.58
CA ARG A 157 11.59 -15.01 -18.05
C ARG A 157 11.50 -16.52 -17.88
N TRP A 158 10.42 -17.03 -17.30
CA TRP A 158 10.28 -18.42 -16.85
C TRP A 158 9.13 -19.18 -17.51
N GLY A 159 8.41 -18.55 -18.44
CA GLY A 159 7.37 -19.20 -19.23
C GLY A 159 6.03 -19.39 -18.52
N THR A 160 5.14 -20.13 -19.16
CA THR A 160 3.72 -20.26 -18.79
C THR A 160 3.49 -20.97 -17.45
N ALA A 161 4.27 -22.00 -17.13
CA ALA A 161 4.09 -22.74 -15.87
C ALA A 161 4.36 -21.87 -14.65
N ALA A 162 5.51 -21.18 -14.64
CA ALA A 162 5.85 -20.21 -13.59
C ALA A 162 4.82 -19.08 -13.55
N HIS A 163 4.40 -18.58 -14.72
CA HIS A 163 3.40 -17.53 -14.81
C HIS A 163 2.10 -17.87 -14.06
N ILE A 164 1.54 -19.07 -14.25
CA ILE A 164 0.31 -19.50 -13.56
C ILE A 164 0.50 -19.57 -12.03
N VAL A 165 1.65 -20.07 -11.58
CA VAL A 165 1.98 -20.17 -10.14
C VAL A 165 2.05 -18.79 -9.52
N PHE A 166 2.86 -17.88 -10.08
CA PHE A 166 3.01 -16.53 -9.53
C PHE A 166 1.73 -15.71 -9.66
N LEU A 167 0.96 -15.88 -10.74
CA LEU A 167 -0.35 -15.25 -10.91
C LEU A 167 -1.31 -15.67 -9.78
N THR A 168 -1.30 -16.94 -9.39
CA THR A 168 -2.10 -17.45 -8.25
C THR A 168 -1.69 -16.78 -6.94
N PHE A 169 -0.39 -16.65 -6.68
CA PHE A 169 0.13 -15.98 -5.49
C PHE A 169 -0.15 -14.48 -5.46
N CYS A 170 -0.11 -13.80 -6.62
CA CYS A 170 -0.50 -12.39 -6.73
C CYS A 170 -1.98 -12.22 -6.38
N PHE A 171 -2.89 -13.01 -6.97
CA PHE A 171 -4.31 -12.97 -6.61
C PHE A 171 -4.56 -13.30 -5.14
N MET A 172 -3.89 -14.33 -4.61
CA MET A 172 -4.00 -14.67 -3.19
C MET A 172 -3.57 -13.50 -2.29
N THR A 173 -2.50 -12.80 -2.66
CA THR A 173 -2.03 -11.61 -1.95
C THR A 173 -3.05 -10.48 -2.02
N ASN A 174 -3.53 -10.12 -3.21
CA ASN A 174 -4.52 -9.05 -3.38
C ASN A 174 -5.83 -9.34 -2.63
N ILE A 175 -6.26 -10.61 -2.60
CA ILE A 175 -7.43 -11.05 -1.82
C ILE A 175 -7.18 -10.88 -0.31
N ILE A 176 -6.03 -11.33 0.20
CA ILE A 176 -5.69 -11.22 1.63
C ILE A 176 -5.61 -9.74 2.06
N VAL A 177 -4.90 -8.90 1.29
CA VAL A 177 -4.77 -7.46 1.58
C VAL A 177 -6.15 -6.80 1.57
N THR A 178 -6.95 -7.02 0.52
CA THR A 178 -8.29 -6.44 0.44
C THR A 178 -9.21 -6.93 1.57
N ALA A 179 -9.10 -8.20 1.97
CA ALA A 179 -9.86 -8.73 3.10
C ALA A 179 -9.51 -8.02 4.41
N MET A 180 -8.23 -7.76 4.69
CA MET A 180 -7.82 -7.00 5.88
C MET A 180 -8.38 -5.58 5.88
N LEU A 181 -8.37 -4.90 4.73
CA LEU A 181 -8.92 -3.55 4.60
C LEU A 181 -10.41 -3.52 4.97
N LEU A 182 -11.19 -4.50 4.49
CA LEU A 182 -12.63 -4.58 4.75
C LEU A 182 -12.96 -5.05 6.17
N LEU A 183 -12.21 -6.01 6.72
CA LEU A 183 -12.38 -6.45 8.11
C LEU A 183 -12.13 -5.29 9.08
N GLY A 184 -11.01 -4.57 8.94
CA GLY A 184 -10.70 -3.41 9.77
C GLY A 184 -11.67 -2.25 9.58
N GLY A 185 -11.97 -1.91 8.31
CA GLY A 185 -12.89 -0.82 7.97
C GLY A 185 -14.31 -1.05 8.49
N SER A 186 -14.88 -2.23 8.24
CA SER A 186 -16.24 -2.55 8.67
C SER A 186 -16.39 -2.66 10.18
N ALA A 187 -15.37 -3.19 10.88
CA ALA A 187 -15.37 -3.30 12.34
C ALA A 187 -15.41 -1.92 13.02
N VAL A 188 -14.59 -0.98 12.57
CA VAL A 188 -14.56 0.38 13.15
C VAL A 188 -15.81 1.17 12.81
N VAL A 189 -16.30 1.09 11.55
CA VAL A 189 -17.59 1.70 11.18
C VAL A 189 -18.70 1.19 12.10
N ASN A 190 -18.78 -0.13 12.28
CA ASN A 190 -19.78 -0.73 13.16
C ASN A 190 -19.64 -0.26 14.61
N ALA A 191 -18.43 -0.29 15.17
CA ALA A 191 -18.18 0.11 16.55
C ALA A 191 -18.45 1.60 16.82
N LEU A 192 -18.12 2.49 15.87
CA LEU A 192 -18.25 3.93 16.05
C LEU A 192 -19.66 4.45 15.75
N THR A 193 -20.36 3.89 14.76
CA THR A 193 -21.62 4.46 14.25
C THR A 193 -22.82 3.52 14.37
N GLY A 194 -22.60 2.25 14.74
CA GLY A 194 -23.64 1.25 14.82
C GLY A 194 -24.18 0.78 13.47
N VAL A 195 -23.53 1.15 12.35
CA VAL A 195 -23.90 0.66 11.01
C VAL A 195 -23.64 -0.85 10.97
N ASN A 196 -24.56 -1.61 10.37
CA ASN A 196 -24.40 -3.06 10.29
C ASN A 196 -23.08 -3.45 9.59
N ILE A 197 -22.31 -4.35 10.20
CA ILE A 197 -20.98 -4.74 9.71
C ILE A 197 -21.00 -5.32 8.29
N TYR A 198 -22.07 -6.03 7.92
CA TYR A 198 -22.24 -6.59 6.58
C TYR A 198 -22.58 -5.50 5.55
N ALA A 199 -23.40 -4.52 5.93
CA ALA A 199 -23.66 -3.35 5.09
C ALA A 199 -22.37 -2.55 4.87
N ALA A 200 -21.60 -2.28 5.94
CA ALA A 200 -20.32 -1.60 5.83
C ALA A 200 -19.33 -2.35 4.90
N SER A 201 -19.31 -3.69 4.97
CA SER A 201 -18.46 -4.52 4.10
C SER A 201 -18.73 -4.35 2.60
N PHE A 202 -19.97 -4.05 2.20
CA PHE A 202 -20.32 -3.79 0.78
C PHE A 202 -20.23 -2.30 0.40
N LEU A 203 -20.59 -1.41 1.31
CA LEU A 203 -20.65 0.02 1.01
C LEU A 203 -19.26 0.67 0.95
N ILE A 204 -18.29 0.18 1.72
CA ILE A 204 -16.91 0.70 1.68
C ILE A 204 -16.28 0.48 0.29
N PRO A 205 -16.27 -0.74 -0.30
CA PRO A 205 -15.78 -0.94 -1.66
C PRO A 205 -16.53 -0.11 -2.71
N LEU A 206 -17.84 0.12 -2.54
CA LEU A 206 -18.67 0.79 -3.53
C LEU A 206 -18.13 2.18 -3.89
N GLY A 207 -17.76 2.99 -2.88
CA GLY A 207 -17.17 4.31 -3.11
C GLY A 207 -15.88 4.23 -3.93
N VAL A 208 -15.04 3.24 -3.63
CA VAL A 208 -13.77 3.00 -4.30
C VAL A 208 -13.97 2.59 -5.76
N ILE A 209 -14.91 1.68 -6.02
CA ILE A 209 -15.25 1.20 -7.36
C ILE A 209 -15.65 2.39 -8.26
N VAL A 210 -16.54 3.25 -7.78
CA VAL A 210 -17.08 4.35 -8.59
C VAL A 210 -15.98 5.29 -9.10
N TYR A 211 -15.10 5.78 -8.21
CA TYR A 211 -14.05 6.72 -8.65
C TYR A 211 -12.94 6.02 -9.43
N THR A 212 -12.62 4.76 -9.12
CA THR A 212 -11.61 3.98 -9.85
C THR A 212 -12.04 3.73 -11.29
N LEU A 213 -13.32 3.41 -11.51
CA LEU A 213 -13.89 3.20 -12.85
C LEU A 213 -13.86 4.47 -13.72
N ALA A 214 -14.09 5.63 -13.09
CA ALA A 214 -14.15 6.91 -13.78
C ALA A 214 -12.75 7.44 -14.15
N GLY A 215 -11.77 7.32 -13.25
CA GLY A 215 -10.51 8.06 -13.36
C GLY A 215 -9.26 7.25 -13.78
N GLY A 216 -9.19 5.95 -13.54
CA GLY A 216 -7.99 5.14 -13.79
C GLY A 216 -6.80 5.45 -12.86
N LEU A 217 -5.62 4.88 -13.15
CA LEU A 217 -4.47 4.90 -12.24
C LEU A 217 -4.00 6.31 -11.85
N LYS A 218 -4.02 7.28 -12.78
CA LYS A 218 -3.59 8.65 -12.47
C LYS A 218 -4.55 9.39 -11.54
N ALA A 219 -5.86 9.22 -11.75
CA ALA A 219 -6.86 9.78 -10.86
C ALA A 219 -6.74 9.17 -9.45
N THR A 220 -6.47 7.87 -9.39
CA THR A 220 -6.17 7.17 -8.15
C THR A 220 -4.95 7.77 -7.45
N PHE A 221 -3.87 8.11 -8.17
CA PHE A 221 -2.69 8.75 -7.56
C PHE A 221 -3.01 10.12 -6.95
N LEU A 222 -3.86 10.89 -7.60
CA LEU A 222 -4.30 12.19 -7.11
C LEU A 222 -5.24 12.08 -5.91
N ALA A 223 -6.13 11.08 -5.92
CA ALA A 223 -6.94 10.71 -4.76
C ALA A 223 -6.05 10.30 -3.58
N SER A 224 -5.06 9.42 -3.82
CA SER A 224 -4.08 8.97 -2.83
C SER A 224 -3.30 10.12 -2.20
N TYR A 225 -2.96 11.16 -2.95
CA TYR A 225 -2.37 12.36 -2.37
C TYR A 225 -3.30 13.01 -1.33
N ILE A 226 -4.58 13.19 -1.64
CA ILE A 226 -5.55 13.80 -0.71
C ILE A 226 -5.81 12.90 0.49
N HIS A 227 -5.93 11.59 0.27
CA HIS A 227 -6.02 10.61 1.35
C HIS A 227 -4.83 10.75 2.31
N SER A 228 -3.61 10.85 1.77
CA SER A 228 -2.39 11.08 2.55
C SER A 228 -2.45 12.37 3.35
N VAL A 229 -2.86 13.48 2.74
CA VAL A 229 -2.99 14.79 3.41
C VAL A 229 -3.92 14.67 4.63
N ILE A 230 -5.11 14.10 4.44
CA ILE A 230 -6.10 13.96 5.53
C ILE A 230 -5.56 13.05 6.64
N VAL A 231 -4.97 11.91 6.29
CA VAL A 231 -4.34 10.99 7.26
C VAL A 231 -3.27 11.70 8.09
N HIS A 232 -2.40 12.48 7.46
CA HIS A 232 -1.29 13.17 8.13
C HIS A 232 -1.77 14.32 9.01
N VAL A 233 -2.81 15.06 8.59
CA VAL A 233 -3.44 16.09 9.43
C VAL A 233 -4.03 15.46 10.69
N VAL A 234 -4.79 14.37 10.55
CA VAL A 234 -5.38 13.66 11.70
C VAL A 234 -4.30 13.06 12.61
N LEU A 235 -3.22 12.54 12.03
CA LEU A 235 -2.05 12.05 12.79
C LEU A 235 -1.47 13.15 13.68
N VAL A 236 -1.19 14.32 13.11
CA VAL A 236 -0.61 15.44 13.87
C VAL A 236 -1.55 15.86 14.99
N ILE A 237 -2.85 15.95 14.72
CA ILE A 237 -3.85 16.27 15.75
C ILE A 237 -3.77 15.29 16.91
N PHE A 238 -3.80 13.97 16.67
CA PHE A 238 -3.80 12.99 17.75
C PHE A 238 -2.48 12.94 18.53
N VAL A 239 -1.35 13.08 17.85
CA VAL A 239 -0.03 13.05 18.49
C VAL A 239 0.16 14.26 19.41
N TYR A 240 -0.21 15.47 18.95
CA TYR A 240 -0.18 16.67 19.80
C TYR A 240 -1.25 16.63 20.90
N LEU A 241 -2.42 16.05 20.64
CA LEU A 241 -3.45 15.89 21.65
C LEU A 241 -2.95 15.07 22.84
N VAL A 242 -2.33 13.91 22.59
CA VAL A 242 -1.87 13.01 23.66
C VAL A 242 -0.71 13.62 24.45
N TYR A 243 0.23 14.29 23.79
CA TYR A 243 1.49 14.71 24.42
C TYR A 243 1.61 16.20 24.72
N VAL A 244 0.63 17.03 24.33
CA VAL A 244 0.72 18.49 24.53
C VAL A 244 -0.59 19.11 25.00
N ALA A 245 -1.73 18.74 24.43
CA ALA A 245 -2.96 19.54 24.56
C ALA A 245 -4.07 18.94 25.46
N SER A 246 -4.14 17.60 25.58
CA SER A 246 -5.23 16.96 26.33
C SER A 246 -5.17 17.27 27.83
N SER A 247 -6.31 17.54 28.45
CA SER A 247 -6.41 17.67 29.91
C SER A 247 -6.16 16.35 30.64
N GLU A 248 -6.37 15.21 29.98
CA GLU A 248 -6.24 13.88 30.56
C GLU A 248 -4.81 13.35 30.49
N LEU A 249 -4.13 13.52 29.36
CA LEU A 249 -2.74 13.05 29.16
C LEU A 249 -1.78 14.24 29.05
N GLY A 250 -1.88 15.05 28.00
CA GLY A 250 -1.32 16.40 27.89
C GLY A 250 0.20 16.57 27.96
N SER A 251 0.96 15.53 28.32
CA SER A 251 2.41 15.57 28.44
C SER A 251 3.01 14.16 28.41
N PRO A 252 4.24 13.99 27.91
CA PRO A 252 4.96 12.72 28.02
C PRO A 252 5.13 12.27 29.48
N ASP A 253 5.24 13.22 30.40
CA ASP A 253 5.44 12.99 31.83
C ASP A 253 4.25 12.28 32.47
N VAL A 254 3.03 12.72 32.14
CA VAL A 254 1.79 12.11 32.65
C VAL A 254 1.57 10.73 32.03
N VAL A 255 1.84 10.57 30.72
CA VAL A 255 1.76 9.25 30.07
C VAL A 255 2.75 8.29 30.72
N TYR A 256 3.99 8.73 30.95
CA TYR A 256 5.03 7.96 31.64
C TYR A 256 4.61 7.51 33.04
N SER A 257 4.15 8.46 33.87
CA SER A 257 3.78 8.16 35.26
C SER A 257 2.62 7.17 35.33
N ARG A 258 1.61 7.33 34.48
CA ARG A 258 0.45 6.41 34.45
C ARG A 258 0.83 5.02 33.95
N LEU A 259 1.66 4.91 32.92
CA LEU A 259 2.14 3.61 32.44
C LEU A 259 2.95 2.86 33.51
N LEU A 260 3.76 3.58 34.31
CA LEU A 260 4.44 2.99 35.45
C LEU A 260 3.46 2.56 36.55
N GLU A 261 2.48 3.39 36.87
CA GLU A 261 1.49 3.11 37.90
C GLU A 261 0.63 1.89 37.56
N ILE A 262 0.26 1.76 36.29
CA ILE A 262 -0.49 0.59 35.80
C ILE A 262 0.36 -0.67 35.87
N ALA A 263 1.64 -0.59 35.52
CA ALA A 263 2.55 -1.73 35.59
C ALA A 263 2.92 -2.13 37.02
N SER A 264 2.94 -1.18 37.97
CA SER A 264 3.35 -1.44 39.36
C SER A 264 2.27 -2.13 40.19
N ARG A 265 0.99 -1.94 39.84
CA ARG A 265 -0.13 -2.60 40.52
C ARG A 265 -0.40 -3.94 39.85
N ALA A 266 0.09 -5.01 40.48
CA ALA A 266 -0.26 -6.38 40.09
C ALA A 266 -1.78 -6.57 40.26
N ARG A 267 -2.50 -6.61 39.14
CA ARG A 267 -3.93 -6.90 39.08
C ARG A 267 -4.10 -8.32 38.54
N SER A 268 -4.88 -9.16 39.21
CA SER A 268 -5.33 -10.40 38.59
C SER A 268 -6.38 -10.05 37.54
N CYS A 269 -6.18 -10.49 36.29
CA CYS A 269 -7.17 -10.38 35.21
C CYS A 269 -8.45 -11.21 35.45
N GLN A 270 -8.65 -11.75 36.67
CA GLN A 270 -9.83 -12.51 37.06
C GLN A 270 -10.63 -11.80 38.17
N ASP A 271 -10.08 -10.75 38.78
CA ASP A 271 -10.75 -10.03 39.86
C ASP A 271 -11.85 -9.11 39.32
N PRO A 272 -12.88 -8.75 40.10
CA PRO A 272 -13.92 -7.81 39.64
C PRO A 272 -13.38 -6.44 39.17
N ILE A 273 -12.19 -6.05 39.65
CA ILE A 273 -11.47 -4.84 39.23
C ILE A 273 -10.78 -4.96 37.86
N SER A 274 -10.73 -6.16 37.25
CA SER A 274 -10.09 -6.46 35.96
C SER A 274 -10.65 -7.73 35.31
N HIS A 275 -11.22 -7.62 34.12
CA HIS A 275 -11.84 -8.79 33.46
C HIS A 275 -10.85 -9.60 32.60
N PRO A 276 -11.13 -10.90 32.38
CA PRO A 276 -10.32 -11.73 31.51
C PRO A 276 -10.22 -11.14 30.10
N GLY A 277 -9.00 -11.03 29.59
CA GLY A 277 -8.72 -10.49 28.26
C GLY A 277 -8.69 -8.96 28.19
N GLN A 278 -8.88 -8.23 29.29
CA GLN A 278 -8.51 -6.81 29.35
C GLN A 278 -7.03 -6.65 29.69
N SER A 279 -6.44 -5.52 29.36
CA SER A 279 -5.09 -5.18 29.84
C SER A 279 -5.14 -5.00 31.35
N CYS A 280 -4.41 -5.85 32.08
CA CYS A 280 -4.28 -5.78 33.53
C CYS A 280 -2.80 -5.81 33.92
N GLY A 281 -2.38 -4.82 34.70
CA GLY A 281 -1.10 -4.85 35.41
C GLY A 281 0.15 -5.02 34.50
N PRO A 282 1.16 -5.76 35.00
CA PRO A 282 2.42 -6.00 34.28
C PRO A 282 2.24 -6.96 33.08
N VAL A 283 3.00 -6.72 32.02
CA VAL A 283 2.96 -7.53 30.79
C VAL A 283 3.90 -8.73 30.86
N SER A 284 3.37 -9.93 30.66
CA SER A 284 4.19 -11.14 30.59
C SER A 284 5.19 -11.09 29.42
N GLY A 285 6.46 -11.39 29.70
CA GLY A 285 7.53 -11.35 28.71
C GLY A 285 8.20 -9.98 28.51
N ASN A 286 7.70 -8.92 29.17
CA ASN A 286 8.37 -7.63 29.22
C ASN A 286 9.36 -7.56 30.39
N TYR A 287 10.45 -6.81 30.23
CA TYR A 287 11.41 -6.55 31.31
C TYR A 287 10.72 -5.91 32.52
N LYS A 288 10.77 -6.62 33.66
CA LYS A 288 10.04 -6.29 34.90
C LYS A 288 8.53 -6.04 34.70
N GLY A 289 7.94 -6.61 33.65
CA GLY A 289 6.53 -6.42 33.31
C GLY A 289 6.17 -5.01 32.84
N SER A 290 7.15 -4.16 32.53
CA SER A 290 6.90 -2.75 32.20
C SER A 290 6.38 -2.55 30.78
N HIS A 291 5.48 -1.59 30.59
CA HIS A 291 5.08 -1.08 29.26
C HIS A 291 6.15 -0.20 28.60
N LEU A 292 7.17 0.21 29.36
CA LEU A 292 8.20 1.17 28.97
C LEU A 292 9.52 0.49 28.70
N THR A 293 9.52 -0.60 27.93
CA THR A 293 10.73 -1.34 27.58
C THR A 293 10.70 -1.86 26.15
N MET A 294 11.86 -1.88 25.50
CA MET A 294 12.08 -2.57 24.23
C MET A 294 12.37 -4.06 24.42
N LEU A 295 12.71 -4.48 25.64
CA LEU A 295 12.93 -5.88 26.03
C LEU A 295 11.57 -6.56 26.25
N SER A 296 10.88 -6.87 25.15
CA SER A 296 9.61 -7.59 25.12
C SER A 296 9.74 -8.82 24.23
N SER A 297 9.55 -10.01 24.78
CA SER A 297 9.56 -11.25 23.97
C SER A 297 8.40 -11.27 22.98
N GLY A 298 7.20 -10.86 23.42
CA GLY A 298 6.02 -10.74 22.57
C GLY A 298 6.20 -9.71 21.46
N GLY A 299 6.73 -8.52 21.78
CA GLY A 299 7.02 -7.47 20.81
C GLY A 299 8.03 -7.92 19.75
N LEU A 300 9.11 -8.61 20.14
CA LEU A 300 10.12 -9.12 19.21
C LEU A 300 9.55 -10.24 18.31
N VAL A 301 8.81 -11.19 18.88
CA VAL A 301 8.17 -12.27 18.10
C VAL A 301 7.19 -11.67 17.07
N PHE A 302 6.36 -10.73 17.50
CA PHE A 302 5.49 -9.98 16.59
C PHE A 302 6.32 -9.26 15.51
N GLY A 303 7.41 -8.61 15.88
CA GLY A 303 8.32 -7.93 14.94
C GLY A 303 8.85 -8.87 13.85
N ILE A 304 9.25 -10.10 14.20
CA ILE A 304 9.71 -11.09 13.22
C ILE A 304 8.57 -11.52 12.29
N ILE A 305 7.39 -11.83 12.83
CA ILE A 305 6.20 -12.17 12.03
C ILE A 305 5.87 -11.01 11.09
N ASN A 306 5.88 -9.79 11.60
CA ASN A 306 5.57 -8.58 10.87
C ASN A 306 6.55 -8.36 9.72
N ILE A 307 7.85 -8.57 9.94
CA ILE A 307 8.88 -8.47 8.89
C ILE A 307 8.62 -9.50 7.79
N VAL A 308 8.49 -10.77 8.17
CA VAL A 308 8.34 -11.86 7.20
C VAL A 308 7.03 -11.74 6.42
N GLY A 309 5.92 -11.49 7.12
CA GLY A 309 4.60 -11.37 6.52
C GLY A 309 4.51 -10.22 5.52
N ASN A 310 5.03 -9.04 5.88
CA ASN A 310 4.96 -7.87 5.01
C ASN A 310 5.84 -8.00 3.76
N PHE A 311 6.88 -8.85 3.79
CA PHE A 311 7.63 -9.11 2.56
C PHE A 311 6.74 -9.76 1.51
N GLY A 312 5.87 -10.69 1.93
CA GLY A 312 4.84 -11.28 1.09
C GLY A 312 3.96 -10.21 0.46
N THR A 313 3.37 -9.35 1.28
CA THR A 313 2.41 -8.36 0.81
C THR A 313 3.02 -7.22 0.00
N VAL A 314 4.32 -6.93 0.09
CA VAL A 314 4.96 -5.94 -0.81
C VAL A 314 5.45 -6.57 -2.11
N PHE A 315 6.17 -7.69 -2.02
CA PHE A 315 6.88 -8.25 -3.18
C PHE A 315 5.96 -9.03 -4.10
N VAL A 316 4.89 -9.62 -3.57
CA VAL A 316 3.97 -10.48 -4.33
C VAL A 316 2.73 -9.70 -4.79
N ASP A 317 2.44 -8.55 -4.18
CA ASP A 317 1.28 -7.74 -4.53
C ASP A 317 1.54 -6.87 -5.76
N ASN A 318 0.78 -7.13 -6.82
CA ASN A 318 0.88 -6.41 -8.07
C ASN A 318 0.58 -4.89 -7.96
N GLY A 319 -0.11 -4.42 -6.92
CA GLY A 319 -0.37 -3.00 -6.67
C GLY A 319 0.91 -2.18 -6.51
N TYR A 320 1.93 -2.71 -5.82
CA TYR A 320 3.23 -2.05 -5.68
C TYR A 320 4.02 -2.08 -6.99
N TRP A 321 3.89 -3.15 -7.77
CA TRP A 321 4.55 -3.27 -9.08
C TRP A 321 3.98 -2.28 -10.09
N VAL A 322 2.66 -2.16 -10.19
CA VAL A 322 2.00 -1.16 -11.06
C VAL A 322 2.43 0.26 -10.68
N SER A 323 2.55 0.54 -9.38
CA SER A 323 3.01 1.84 -8.89
C SER A 323 4.47 2.12 -9.22
N ALA A 324 5.35 1.11 -9.09
CA ALA A 324 6.72 1.19 -9.55
C ALA A 324 6.80 1.43 -11.07
N ILE A 325 5.96 0.74 -11.86
CA ILE A 325 5.88 0.87 -13.32
C ILE A 325 5.41 2.28 -13.74
N ALA A 326 4.52 2.91 -12.98
CA ALA A 326 4.06 4.28 -13.23
C ALA A 326 5.07 5.37 -12.83
N ALA A 327 6.05 5.07 -11.97
CA ALA A 327 7.04 6.03 -11.51
C ALA A 327 8.05 6.44 -12.62
N ARG A 328 8.44 7.73 -12.65
CA ARG A 328 9.52 8.22 -13.53
C ARG A 328 10.88 7.66 -13.05
N PRO A 329 11.73 7.08 -13.93
CA PRO A 329 12.95 6.39 -13.51
C PRO A 329 13.91 7.22 -12.64
N SER A 330 14.08 8.49 -13.00
CA SER A 330 14.93 9.45 -12.27
C SER A 330 14.41 9.80 -10.87
N SER A 331 13.10 9.65 -10.64
CA SER A 331 12.42 9.97 -9.39
C SER A 331 12.20 8.74 -8.51
N THR A 332 12.11 7.54 -9.09
CA THR A 332 11.73 6.29 -8.41
C THR A 332 12.57 6.04 -7.15
N HIS A 333 13.90 6.06 -7.25
CA HIS A 333 14.76 5.75 -6.10
C HIS A 333 14.60 6.73 -4.93
N LYS A 334 14.46 8.03 -5.20
CA LYS A 334 14.24 9.03 -4.14
C LYS A 334 12.83 8.92 -3.57
N GLY A 335 11.84 8.65 -4.41
CA GLY A 335 10.44 8.54 -4.02
C GLY A 335 10.18 7.36 -3.08
N TYR A 336 10.76 6.20 -3.39
CA TYR A 336 10.65 5.01 -2.52
C TYR A 336 11.35 5.18 -1.18
N LEU A 337 12.56 5.75 -1.17
CA LEU A 337 13.27 6.01 0.08
C LEU A 337 12.52 7.02 0.96
N LEU A 338 12.08 8.12 0.37
CA LEU A 338 11.31 9.15 1.08
C LEU A 338 9.98 8.61 1.58
N GLY A 339 9.23 7.90 0.73
CA GLY A 339 7.96 7.28 1.07
C GLY A 339 8.09 6.29 2.22
N GLY A 340 9.12 5.44 2.23
CA GLY A 340 9.37 4.51 3.35
C GLY A 340 9.65 5.24 4.67
N MET A 341 10.47 6.29 4.65
CA MET A 341 10.84 7.05 5.85
C MET A 341 9.67 7.88 6.43
N VAL A 342 8.82 8.43 5.55
CA VAL A 342 7.60 9.15 5.96
C VAL A 342 6.57 8.15 6.47
N TRP A 343 6.43 7.01 5.79
CA TRP A 343 5.48 5.98 6.22
C TRP A 343 5.81 5.46 7.61
N PHE A 344 7.08 5.23 7.96
CA PHE A 344 7.48 4.82 9.32
C PHE A 344 6.85 5.70 10.40
N ALA A 345 6.79 7.02 10.16
CA ALA A 345 6.23 7.98 11.09
C ALA A 345 4.74 7.73 11.38
N VAL A 346 3.99 7.18 10.43
CA VAL A 346 2.54 7.00 10.54
C VAL A 346 2.16 6.01 11.65
N PRO A 347 2.48 4.70 11.55
CA PRO A 347 2.17 3.76 12.61
C PRO A 347 2.98 4.05 13.87
N PHE A 348 4.24 4.49 13.77
CA PHE A 348 5.07 4.77 14.94
C PHE A 348 4.44 5.85 15.83
N SER A 349 4.07 7.00 15.25
CA SER A 349 3.56 8.12 16.02
C SER A 349 2.13 7.86 16.52
N LEU A 350 1.26 7.29 15.67
CA LEU A 350 -0.11 6.97 16.06
C LEU A 350 -0.20 5.88 17.12
N ALA A 351 0.58 4.81 17.02
CA ALA A 351 0.56 3.75 18.01
C ALA A 351 1.21 4.19 19.33
N THR A 352 2.27 5.00 19.24
CA THR A 352 2.90 5.63 20.41
C THR A 352 1.90 6.56 21.11
N SER A 353 1.07 7.32 20.38
CA SER A 353 0.07 8.19 20.98
C SER A 353 -1.21 7.46 21.40
N LEU A 354 -1.96 6.88 20.47
CA LEU A 354 -3.28 6.31 20.71
C LEU A 354 -3.22 4.93 21.39
N GLY A 355 -2.23 4.11 21.04
CA GLY A 355 -2.05 2.78 21.64
C GLY A 355 -1.57 2.86 23.09
N LEU A 356 -0.46 3.58 23.35
CA LEU A 356 -0.01 3.81 24.73
C LEU A 356 -0.98 4.70 25.51
N GLY A 357 -1.69 5.61 24.84
CA GLY A 357 -2.75 6.41 25.46
C GLY A 357 -3.90 5.55 25.99
N ALA A 358 -4.27 4.48 25.28
CA ALA A 358 -5.27 3.52 25.76
C ALA A 358 -4.85 2.87 27.08
N LEU A 359 -3.58 2.46 27.15
CA LEU A 359 -2.98 1.92 28.36
C LEU A 359 -2.95 2.97 29.45
N ALA A 360 -2.38 4.15 29.20
CA ALA A 360 -2.23 5.23 30.20
C ALA A 360 -3.57 5.74 30.76
N LEU A 361 -4.67 5.60 30.03
CA LEU A 361 -6.03 5.92 30.50
C LEU A 361 -6.74 4.74 31.19
N ASP A 362 -6.10 3.56 31.22
CA ASP A 362 -6.64 2.29 31.71
C ASP A 362 -8.04 2.02 31.15
N LEU A 363 -8.17 2.08 29.82
CA LEU A 363 -9.45 1.88 29.13
C LEU A 363 -9.89 0.39 29.22
N PRO A 364 -11.18 0.09 29.53
CA PRO A 364 -11.73 -1.27 29.63
C PRO A 364 -11.88 -1.98 28.27
N ILE A 365 -10.81 -2.04 27.48
CA ILE A 365 -10.77 -2.68 26.17
C ILE A 365 -10.54 -4.18 26.37
N THR A 366 -11.38 -5.00 25.74
CA THR A 366 -11.25 -6.46 25.73
C THR A 366 -10.34 -6.93 24.59
N ALA A 367 -9.74 -8.12 24.71
CA ALA A 367 -8.92 -8.73 23.68
C ALA A 367 -9.67 -8.94 22.35
N SER A 368 -11.00 -9.12 22.40
CA SER A 368 -11.84 -9.23 21.21
C SER A 368 -12.08 -7.87 20.53
N GLU A 369 -12.21 -6.78 21.29
CA GLU A 369 -12.21 -5.41 20.75
C GLU A 369 -10.83 -5.05 20.19
N ALA A 370 -9.76 -5.39 20.92
CA ALA A 370 -8.39 -5.10 20.55
C ALA A 370 -7.98 -5.80 19.24
N SER A 371 -8.27 -7.10 19.11
CA SER A 371 -8.02 -7.89 17.89
C SER A 371 -8.86 -7.48 16.67
N ARG A 372 -10.00 -6.79 16.89
CA ARG A 372 -10.79 -6.11 15.84
C ARG A 372 -10.22 -4.74 15.45
N GLY A 373 -9.16 -4.29 16.12
CA GLY A 373 -8.50 -3.02 15.86
C GLY A 373 -9.13 -1.83 16.57
N LEU A 374 -9.90 -2.03 17.65
CA LEU A 374 -10.69 -0.97 18.29
C LEU A 374 -9.94 -0.16 19.37
N VAL A 375 -8.65 -0.44 19.60
CA VAL A 375 -7.80 0.31 20.55
C VAL A 375 -7.72 1.81 20.20
N PRO A 376 -7.27 2.24 19.01
CA PRO A 376 -7.20 3.66 18.68
C PRO A 376 -8.58 4.36 18.68
N PRO A 377 -9.68 3.74 18.20
CA PRO A 377 -11.01 4.31 18.38
C PRO A 377 -11.39 4.55 19.84
N ALA A 378 -11.04 3.64 20.74
CA ALA A 378 -11.33 3.81 22.17
C ALA A 378 -10.59 5.02 22.74
N THR A 379 -9.30 5.18 22.42
CA THR A 379 -8.51 6.33 22.87
C THR A 379 -9.02 7.65 22.28
N ALA A 380 -9.37 7.67 21.00
CA ALA A 380 -9.93 8.86 20.36
C ALA A 380 -11.26 9.29 21.01
N ILE A 381 -12.14 8.34 21.35
CA ILE A 381 -13.37 8.61 22.10
C ILE A 381 -13.06 9.12 23.50
N ALA A 382 -12.12 8.49 24.21
CA ALA A 382 -11.79 8.85 25.58
C ALA A 382 -11.21 10.27 25.69
N LEU A 383 -10.51 10.75 24.65
CA LEU A 383 -9.85 12.07 24.64
C LEU A 383 -10.70 13.20 24.02
N MET A 384 -11.53 12.93 23.00
CA MET A 384 -12.28 13.97 22.27
C MET A 384 -13.77 13.67 22.10
N GLY A 385 -14.28 12.57 22.67
CA GLY A 385 -15.66 12.12 22.47
C GLY A 385 -16.01 11.97 20.99
N LYS A 386 -17.14 12.57 20.58
CA LYS A 386 -17.66 12.51 19.21
C LYS A 386 -16.68 13.07 18.17
N GLY A 387 -15.93 14.12 18.50
CA GLY A 387 -14.97 14.73 17.58
C GLY A 387 -13.85 13.76 17.20
N GLY A 388 -13.31 13.06 18.20
CA GLY A 388 -12.29 12.03 17.99
C GLY A 388 -12.80 10.85 17.17
N SER A 389 -14.04 10.43 17.41
CA SER A 389 -14.68 9.38 16.60
C SER A 389 -14.78 9.76 15.13
N VAL A 390 -15.20 10.99 14.81
CA VAL A 390 -15.31 11.47 13.42
C VAL A 390 -13.95 11.56 12.75
N LEU A 391 -12.94 12.11 13.44
CA LEU A 391 -11.58 12.22 12.90
C LEU A 391 -11.00 10.84 12.57
N LEU A 392 -11.12 9.89 13.50
CA LEU A 392 -10.58 8.55 13.29
C LEU A 392 -11.36 7.77 12.23
N LEU A 393 -12.69 7.88 12.22
CA LEU A 393 -13.53 7.28 11.18
C LEU A 393 -13.15 7.80 9.79
N THR A 394 -12.93 9.11 9.67
CA THR A 394 -12.50 9.76 8.42
C THR A 394 -11.13 9.26 8.01
N MET A 395 -10.15 9.29 8.92
CA MET A 395 -8.78 8.81 8.68
C MET A 395 -8.75 7.35 8.21
N LEU A 396 -9.52 6.48 8.88
CA LEU A 396 -9.61 5.07 8.50
C LEU A 396 -10.26 4.91 7.13
N PHE A 397 -11.32 5.67 6.84
CA PHE A 397 -11.95 5.62 5.53
C PHE A 397 -10.97 6.06 4.42
N MET A 398 -10.13 7.08 4.65
CA MET A 398 -9.07 7.47 3.70
C MET A 398 -8.05 6.35 3.48
N ALA A 399 -7.62 5.68 4.55
CA ALA A 399 -6.69 4.56 4.48
C ALA A 399 -7.27 3.38 3.67
N VAL A 400 -8.50 2.98 3.97
CA VAL A 400 -9.17 1.86 3.30
C VAL A 400 -9.47 2.17 1.84
N THR A 401 -9.98 3.36 1.53
CA THR A 401 -10.30 3.75 0.15
C THR A 401 -9.05 3.88 -0.71
N SER A 402 -7.97 4.44 -0.16
CA SER A 402 -6.68 4.53 -0.85
C SER A 402 -6.13 3.17 -1.23
N ALA A 403 -5.94 2.29 -0.25
CA ALA A 403 -5.37 0.96 -0.50
C ALA A 403 -6.31 0.13 -1.39
N GLY A 404 -7.63 0.18 -1.13
CA GLY A 404 -8.61 -0.57 -1.91
C GLY A 404 -8.64 -0.22 -3.40
N SER A 405 -8.40 1.05 -3.78
CA SER A 405 -8.31 1.42 -5.20
C SER A 405 -7.07 0.85 -5.89
N SER A 406 -5.97 0.74 -5.14
CA SER A 406 -4.74 0.14 -5.66
C SER A 406 -4.92 -1.36 -5.87
N GLU A 407 -5.59 -2.05 -4.94
CA GLU A 407 -5.94 -3.47 -5.08
C GLU A 407 -6.87 -3.74 -6.28
N LEU A 408 -7.88 -2.90 -6.47
CA LEU A 408 -8.80 -3.02 -7.62
C LEU A 408 -8.05 -2.87 -8.95
N ILE A 409 -7.12 -1.93 -9.04
CA ILE A 409 -6.29 -1.75 -10.24
C ILE A 409 -5.30 -2.91 -10.40
N ALA A 410 -4.70 -3.38 -9.30
CA ALA A 410 -3.79 -4.51 -9.31
C ALA A 410 -4.45 -5.75 -9.90
N VAL A 411 -5.61 -6.16 -9.37
CA VAL A 411 -6.38 -7.31 -9.86
C VAL A 411 -6.90 -7.08 -11.27
N SER A 412 -7.38 -5.86 -11.57
CA SER A 412 -7.81 -5.51 -12.93
C SER A 412 -6.69 -5.71 -13.94
N SER A 413 -5.48 -5.24 -13.64
CA SER A 413 -4.34 -5.31 -14.56
C SER A 413 -3.87 -6.75 -14.77
N LEU A 414 -3.84 -7.58 -13.72
CA LEU A 414 -3.58 -9.02 -13.82
C LEU A 414 -4.60 -9.70 -14.74
N CYS A 415 -5.90 -9.45 -14.54
CA CYS A 415 -6.92 -10.03 -15.39
C CYS A 415 -6.85 -9.55 -16.84
N THR A 416 -6.50 -8.28 -17.09
CA THR A 416 -6.46 -7.74 -18.45
C THR A 416 -5.21 -8.12 -19.22
N TYR A 417 -4.03 -7.99 -18.62
CA TYR A 417 -2.76 -8.19 -19.30
C TYR A 417 -2.31 -9.65 -19.20
N ASP A 418 -2.39 -10.26 -18.02
CA ASP A 418 -1.89 -11.63 -17.80
C ASP A 418 -2.89 -12.74 -18.15
N ILE A 419 -4.19 -12.46 -18.13
CA ILE A 419 -5.22 -13.44 -18.52
C ILE A 419 -5.79 -13.11 -19.89
N TYR A 420 -6.51 -11.99 -20.00
CA TYR A 420 -7.30 -11.69 -21.19
C TYR A 420 -6.41 -11.49 -22.42
N ARG A 421 -5.46 -10.56 -22.37
CA ARG A 421 -4.55 -10.33 -23.49
C ARG A 421 -3.64 -11.53 -23.74
N THR A 422 -3.12 -12.14 -22.68
CA THR A 422 -2.09 -13.17 -22.80
C THR A 422 -2.61 -14.54 -23.28
N TYR A 423 -3.84 -14.92 -22.92
CA TYR A 423 -4.39 -16.26 -23.22
C TYR A 423 -5.72 -16.26 -23.98
N ILE A 424 -6.51 -15.18 -23.92
CA ILE A 424 -7.85 -15.14 -24.54
C ILE A 424 -7.83 -14.39 -25.87
N ASN A 425 -7.24 -13.19 -25.91
CA ASN A 425 -7.18 -12.34 -27.09
C ASN A 425 -5.85 -11.56 -27.16
N PRO A 426 -4.80 -12.13 -27.77
CA PRO A 426 -3.48 -11.49 -27.95
C PRO A 426 -3.51 -10.14 -28.67
N ASP A 427 -4.44 -9.99 -29.61
CA ASP A 427 -4.59 -8.79 -30.45
C ASP A 427 -5.63 -7.80 -29.89
N ALA A 428 -5.89 -7.87 -28.57
CA ALA A 428 -6.86 -7.01 -27.92
C ALA A 428 -6.54 -5.51 -28.10
N THR A 429 -7.52 -4.76 -28.59
CA THR A 429 -7.44 -3.31 -28.74
C THR A 429 -7.53 -2.59 -27.38
N GLY A 430 -7.01 -1.36 -27.29
CA GLY A 430 -7.09 -0.56 -26.05
C GLY A 430 -8.52 -0.37 -25.52
N LYS A 431 -9.52 -0.23 -26.41
CA LYS A 431 -10.94 -0.16 -26.02
C LYS A 431 -11.44 -1.46 -25.37
N GLN A 432 -11.01 -2.62 -25.87
CA GLN A 432 -11.37 -3.91 -25.28
C GLN A 432 -10.69 -4.09 -23.92
N ILE A 433 -9.40 -3.74 -23.80
CA ILE A 433 -8.67 -3.77 -22.53
C ILE A 433 -9.37 -2.91 -21.47
N LEU A 434 -9.77 -1.68 -21.81
CA LEU A 434 -10.49 -0.80 -20.89
C LEU A 434 -11.86 -1.36 -20.46
N ARG A 435 -12.58 -2.00 -21.38
CA ARG A 435 -13.87 -2.62 -21.06
C ARG A 435 -13.70 -3.78 -20.08
N VAL A 436 -12.74 -4.68 -20.34
CA VAL A 436 -12.44 -5.81 -19.46
C VAL A 436 -11.96 -5.32 -18.10
N SER A 437 -11.06 -4.33 -18.07
CA SER A 437 -10.57 -3.71 -16.83
C SER A 437 -11.72 -3.24 -15.94
N ARG A 438 -12.64 -2.44 -16.50
CA ARG A 438 -13.80 -1.92 -15.77
C ARG A 438 -14.73 -3.02 -15.25
N SER A 439 -14.97 -4.06 -16.06
CA SER A 439 -15.77 -5.22 -15.63
C SER A 439 -15.12 -5.97 -14.48
N VAL A 440 -13.79 -6.14 -14.50
CA VAL A 440 -13.04 -6.81 -13.43
C VAL A 440 -13.05 -5.99 -12.14
N VAL A 441 -12.86 -4.67 -12.22
CA VAL A 441 -12.95 -3.78 -11.03
C VAL A 441 -14.30 -3.94 -10.34
N LEU A 442 -15.41 -3.92 -11.10
CA LEU A 442 -16.75 -4.12 -10.53
C LEU A 442 -16.91 -5.53 -9.94
N GLY A 443 -16.49 -6.55 -10.69
CA GLY A 443 -16.61 -7.96 -10.27
C GLY A 443 -15.81 -8.27 -9.01
N PHE A 444 -14.55 -7.84 -8.95
CA PHE A 444 -13.68 -8.05 -7.79
C PHE A 444 -14.17 -7.28 -6.57
N GLY A 445 -14.62 -6.03 -6.74
CA GLY A 445 -15.20 -5.25 -5.64
C GLY A 445 -16.43 -5.91 -5.00
N CYS A 446 -17.34 -6.45 -5.83
CA CYS A 446 -18.49 -7.23 -5.36
C CYS A 446 -18.07 -8.54 -4.66
N PHE A 447 -17.12 -9.28 -5.26
CA PHE A 447 -16.58 -10.51 -4.69
C PHE A 447 -15.97 -10.26 -3.31
N MET A 448 -15.19 -9.19 -3.14
CA MET A 448 -14.56 -8.87 -1.86
C MET A 448 -15.57 -8.45 -0.79
N GLY A 449 -16.66 -7.78 -1.17
CA GLY A 449 -17.79 -7.53 -0.26
C GLY A 449 -18.41 -8.84 0.28
N ILE A 450 -18.63 -9.82 -0.61
CA ILE A 450 -19.13 -11.16 -0.22
C ILE A 450 -18.11 -11.87 0.69
N LEU A 451 -16.83 -11.87 0.30
CA LEU A 451 -15.78 -12.52 1.08
C LEU A 451 -15.64 -11.90 2.48
N ALA A 452 -15.69 -10.57 2.59
CA ALA A 452 -15.66 -9.88 3.87
C ALA A 452 -16.85 -10.26 4.77
N VAL A 453 -18.05 -10.45 4.22
CA VAL A 453 -19.21 -10.97 4.97
C VAL A 453 -18.95 -12.40 5.47
N ILE A 454 -18.40 -13.27 4.63
CA ILE A 454 -18.05 -14.66 5.01
C ILE A 454 -17.01 -14.66 6.14
N LEU A 455 -15.95 -13.87 6.02
CA LEU A 455 -14.88 -13.79 7.02
C LEU A 455 -15.37 -13.22 8.35
N ASN A 456 -16.22 -12.18 8.31
CA ASN A 456 -16.86 -11.64 9.50
C ASN A 456 -17.77 -12.68 10.19
N LYS A 457 -18.56 -13.44 9.41
CA LYS A 457 -19.39 -14.53 9.96
C LYS A 457 -18.55 -15.68 10.53
N ALA A 458 -17.41 -15.96 9.93
CA ALA A 458 -16.47 -16.97 10.41
C ALA A 458 -15.73 -16.53 11.69
N GLY A 459 -15.82 -15.24 12.08
CA GLY A 459 -15.13 -14.70 13.25
C GLY A 459 -13.64 -14.41 13.01
N VAL A 460 -13.22 -14.30 11.75
CA VAL A 460 -11.83 -13.95 11.42
C VAL A 460 -11.61 -12.47 11.69
N SER A 461 -10.67 -12.16 12.57
CA SER A 461 -10.33 -10.78 12.94
C SER A 461 -9.24 -10.19 12.03
N LEU A 462 -9.14 -8.86 12.04
CA LEU A 462 -8.06 -8.13 11.39
C LEU A 462 -6.69 -8.63 11.86
N GLY A 463 -6.50 -8.75 13.18
CA GLY A 463 -5.24 -9.19 13.76
C GLY A 463 -4.87 -10.62 13.34
N TRP A 464 -5.84 -11.54 13.30
CA TRP A 464 -5.59 -12.92 12.86
C TRP A 464 -5.13 -12.95 11.39
N MET A 465 -5.85 -12.27 10.51
CA MET A 465 -5.53 -12.23 9.09
C MET A 465 -4.16 -11.59 8.85
N TYR A 466 -3.85 -10.53 9.62
CA TYR A 466 -2.56 -9.85 9.57
C TYR A 466 -1.38 -10.77 9.92
N LEU A 467 -1.49 -11.61 10.95
CA LEU A 467 -0.41 -12.54 11.32
C LEU A 467 -0.32 -13.74 10.37
N ALA A 468 -1.44 -14.15 9.77
CA ALA A 468 -1.52 -15.32 8.89
C ALA A 468 -0.92 -15.08 7.49
N MET A 469 -0.83 -13.83 7.03
CA MET A 469 -0.51 -13.52 5.63
C MET A 469 0.76 -14.21 5.12
N GLY A 470 1.88 -14.10 5.82
CA GLY A 470 3.14 -14.67 5.32
C GLY A 470 3.20 -16.19 5.36
N VAL A 471 2.31 -16.86 6.11
CA VAL A 471 2.15 -18.33 5.98
C VAL A 471 1.74 -18.67 4.55
N PHE A 472 0.74 -17.96 4.03
CA PHE A 472 0.15 -18.24 2.72
C PHE A 472 1.02 -17.73 1.57
N ILE A 473 1.51 -16.48 1.64
CA ILE A 473 2.15 -15.80 0.49
C ILE A 473 3.67 -15.65 0.62
N GLY A 474 4.25 -15.92 1.80
CA GLY A 474 5.67 -15.64 2.08
C GLY A 474 6.66 -16.41 1.19
N SER A 475 6.30 -17.61 0.74
CA SER A 475 7.16 -18.46 -0.09
C SER A 475 7.49 -17.89 -1.46
N ALA A 476 6.66 -17.00 -2.02
CA ALA A 476 6.85 -16.39 -3.33
C ALA A 476 7.83 -15.20 -3.32
N VAL A 477 8.16 -14.64 -2.15
CA VAL A 477 8.95 -13.41 -2.00
C VAL A 477 10.33 -13.53 -2.63
N ILE A 478 11.12 -14.49 -2.15
CA ILE A 478 12.51 -14.66 -2.59
C ILE A 478 12.56 -15.07 -4.07
N PRO A 479 11.67 -15.96 -4.56
CA PRO A 479 11.53 -16.20 -5.98
C PRO A 479 11.26 -14.95 -6.83
N ILE A 480 10.30 -14.10 -6.46
CA ILE A 480 10.06 -12.84 -7.19
C ILE A 480 11.29 -11.92 -7.12
N ALA A 481 11.96 -11.83 -5.98
CA ALA A 481 13.18 -11.01 -5.87
C ALA A 481 14.28 -11.50 -6.83
N PHE A 482 14.52 -12.81 -6.91
CA PHE A 482 15.51 -13.41 -7.79
C PHE A 482 15.18 -13.26 -9.28
N MET A 483 13.88 -13.13 -9.63
CA MET A 483 13.41 -12.84 -10.99
C MET A 483 14.04 -11.57 -11.60
N LEU A 484 14.41 -10.57 -10.80
CA LEU A 484 15.12 -9.39 -11.30
C LEU A 484 16.55 -9.28 -10.78
N LEU A 485 16.88 -9.84 -9.62
CA LEU A 485 18.18 -9.61 -8.99
C LEU A 485 19.23 -10.64 -9.38
N TRP A 486 18.85 -11.87 -9.74
CA TRP A 486 19.79 -12.95 -9.94
C TRP A 486 19.70 -13.52 -11.35
N ARG A 487 20.82 -13.44 -12.09
CA ARG A 487 20.91 -13.94 -13.46
C ARG A 487 20.61 -15.42 -13.57
N LYS A 488 21.23 -16.23 -12.70
CA LYS A 488 21.21 -17.71 -12.75
C LYS A 488 19.94 -18.35 -12.21
N ALA A 489 19.02 -17.56 -11.64
CA ALA A 489 17.81 -18.08 -11.03
C ALA A 489 16.90 -18.76 -12.06
N ASN A 490 16.52 -20.00 -11.78
CA ASN A 490 15.83 -20.87 -12.74
C ASN A 490 14.32 -21.00 -12.49
N ALA A 491 13.59 -21.35 -13.55
CA ALA A 491 12.13 -21.52 -13.49
C ALA A 491 11.69 -22.64 -12.55
N GLU A 492 12.33 -23.81 -12.64
CA GLU A 492 11.98 -24.99 -11.83
C GLU A 492 12.14 -24.73 -10.34
N GLY A 493 13.25 -24.11 -9.93
CA GLY A 493 13.48 -23.72 -8.54
C GLY A 493 12.49 -22.67 -8.07
N ALA A 494 12.11 -21.71 -8.92
CA ALA A 494 11.13 -20.69 -8.56
C ALA A 494 9.74 -21.32 -8.29
N ILE A 495 9.31 -22.26 -9.13
CA ILE A 495 8.04 -22.99 -8.98
C ILE A 495 8.08 -23.89 -7.74
N LEU A 496 9.09 -24.76 -7.66
CA LEU A 496 9.24 -25.71 -6.56
C LEU A 496 9.37 -25.00 -5.22
N GLY A 497 10.18 -23.94 -5.14
CA GLY A 497 10.34 -23.14 -3.92
C GLY A 497 9.04 -22.48 -3.48
N THR A 498 8.34 -21.84 -4.41
CA THR A 498 7.07 -21.17 -4.08
C THR A 498 6.01 -22.16 -3.57
N ILE A 499 5.83 -23.31 -4.22
CA ILE A 499 4.83 -24.31 -3.84
C ILE A 499 5.22 -25.05 -2.56
N SER A 500 6.45 -25.59 -2.50
CA SER A 500 6.91 -26.36 -1.33
C SER A 500 7.00 -25.51 -0.08
N GLY A 501 7.45 -24.25 -0.18
CA GLY A 501 7.49 -23.31 0.94
C GLY A 501 6.10 -23.04 1.51
N CYS A 502 5.10 -22.78 0.66
CA CYS A 502 3.72 -22.54 1.11
C CYS A 502 3.12 -23.78 1.79
N LEU A 503 3.25 -24.96 1.16
CA LEU A 503 2.74 -26.21 1.72
C LEU A 503 3.38 -26.54 3.07
N LEU A 504 4.71 -26.46 3.16
CA LEU A 504 5.43 -26.73 4.41
C LEU A 504 5.13 -25.66 5.47
N GLY A 505 4.98 -24.39 5.08
CA GLY A 505 4.57 -23.31 5.98
C GLY A 505 3.20 -23.56 6.61
N ILE A 506 2.21 -23.96 5.80
CA ILE A 506 0.86 -24.32 6.27
C ILE A 506 0.90 -25.56 7.18
N ILE A 507 1.65 -26.60 6.79
CA ILE A 507 1.80 -27.80 7.62
C ILE A 507 2.40 -27.44 8.97
N THR A 508 3.53 -26.71 8.99
CA THR A 508 4.18 -26.30 10.23
C THR A 508 3.26 -25.45 11.10
N TRP A 509 2.57 -24.46 10.52
CA TRP A 509 1.62 -23.62 11.24
C TRP A 509 0.54 -24.44 11.97
N LEU A 510 -0.11 -25.37 11.27
CA LEU A 510 -1.17 -26.20 11.84
C LEU A 510 -0.64 -27.26 12.81
N THR A 511 0.52 -27.84 12.53
CA THR A 511 1.17 -28.81 13.43
C THR A 511 1.59 -28.15 14.74
N VAL A 512 2.25 -26.98 14.70
CA VAL A 512 2.63 -26.24 15.93
C VAL A 512 1.38 -25.83 16.71
N THR A 513 0.33 -25.39 16.02
CA THR A 513 -0.98 -25.12 16.67
C THR A 513 -1.50 -26.33 17.44
N LYS A 514 -1.49 -27.51 16.80
CA LYS A 514 -2.00 -28.75 17.41
C LYS A 514 -1.13 -29.24 18.57
N VAL A 515 0.20 -29.13 18.44
CA VAL A 515 1.17 -29.60 19.43
C VAL A 515 1.16 -28.73 20.68
N GLU A 516 1.16 -27.39 20.53
CA GLU A 516 1.20 -26.48 21.68
C GLU A 516 -0.15 -26.36 22.41
N TYR A 517 -1.26 -26.34 21.66
CA TYR A 517 -2.58 -26.01 22.23
C TYR A 517 -3.58 -27.16 22.20
N GLY A 518 -3.22 -28.34 21.67
CA GLY A 518 -4.07 -29.54 21.64
C GLY A 518 -5.27 -29.48 20.70
N ARG A 519 -5.63 -28.32 20.15
CA ARG A 519 -6.77 -28.09 19.25
C ARG A 519 -6.45 -27.05 18.17
N VAL A 520 -7.05 -27.20 16.99
CA VAL A 520 -6.91 -26.25 15.87
C VAL A 520 -8.22 -25.51 15.71
N ASN A 521 -8.24 -24.22 16.07
CA ASN A 521 -9.33 -23.29 15.81
C ASN A 521 -8.78 -21.87 15.60
N LEU A 522 -9.63 -20.88 15.33
CA LEU A 522 -9.19 -19.51 15.07
C LEU A 522 -8.41 -18.89 16.24
N GLU A 523 -8.78 -19.23 17.47
CA GLU A 523 -8.11 -18.72 18.68
C GLU A 523 -6.69 -19.28 18.82
N THR A 524 -6.51 -20.60 18.65
CA THR A 524 -5.21 -21.26 18.83
C THR A 524 -4.29 -21.04 17.63
N SER A 525 -4.84 -21.08 16.41
CA SER A 525 -4.06 -20.83 15.19
C SER A 525 -3.59 -19.38 15.07
N GLY A 526 -4.33 -18.44 15.69
CA GLY A 526 -4.02 -17.02 15.77
C GLY A 526 -2.92 -16.63 16.75
N ARG A 527 -2.38 -17.58 17.53
CA ARG A 527 -1.32 -17.29 18.51
C ARG A 527 0.02 -17.06 17.81
N ASN A 528 0.86 -16.25 18.46
CA ASN A 528 2.15 -15.81 17.90
C ASN A 528 3.10 -16.98 17.57
N ALA A 529 3.17 -18.02 18.40
CA ALA A 529 4.11 -19.13 18.18
C ALA A 529 3.81 -19.95 16.91
N PRO A 530 2.56 -20.43 16.68
CA PRO A 530 2.20 -21.05 15.40
C PRO A 530 2.41 -20.12 14.21
N MET A 531 2.01 -18.85 14.32
CA MET A 531 2.16 -17.88 13.24
C MET A 531 3.63 -17.65 12.89
N LEU A 532 4.50 -17.48 13.89
CA LEU A 532 5.94 -17.35 13.70
C LEU A 532 6.52 -18.53 12.95
N ALA A 533 6.22 -19.75 13.39
CA ALA A 533 6.74 -20.96 12.78
C ALA A 533 6.31 -21.10 11.31
N GLY A 534 5.02 -20.91 11.03
CA GLY A 534 4.49 -20.99 9.66
C GLY A 534 5.08 -19.93 8.72
N ASN A 535 5.14 -18.68 9.18
CA ASN A 535 5.70 -17.57 8.40
C ASN A 535 7.18 -17.82 8.05
N LEU A 536 7.99 -18.21 9.04
CA LEU A 536 9.41 -18.47 8.84
C LEU A 536 9.65 -19.65 7.90
N VAL A 537 8.94 -20.76 8.08
CA VAL A 537 9.08 -21.91 7.18
C VAL A 537 8.67 -21.54 5.75
N SER A 538 7.58 -20.81 5.57
CA SER A 538 7.10 -20.40 4.25
C SER A 538 8.15 -19.62 3.46
N ILE A 539 8.70 -18.55 4.03
CA ILE A 539 9.68 -17.70 3.34
C ILE A 539 11.04 -18.38 3.20
N LEU A 540 11.55 -19.03 4.26
CA LEU A 540 12.91 -19.57 4.28
C LEU A 540 13.03 -20.81 3.40
N VAL A 541 12.06 -21.71 3.43
CA VAL A 541 12.07 -22.90 2.57
C VAL A 541 11.88 -22.49 1.12
N GLY A 542 10.96 -21.56 0.83
CA GLY A 542 10.76 -21.09 -0.54
C GLY A 542 12.01 -20.47 -1.16
N GLY A 543 12.73 -19.66 -0.39
CA GLY A 543 14.03 -19.11 -0.81
C GLY A 543 15.13 -20.15 -0.93
N ALA A 544 15.26 -21.05 0.05
CA ALA A 544 16.30 -22.07 0.08
C ALA A 544 16.17 -23.05 -1.09
N VAL A 545 14.96 -23.56 -1.34
CA VAL A 545 14.69 -24.47 -2.47
C VAL A 545 14.99 -23.79 -3.80
N HIS A 546 14.51 -22.55 -4.00
CA HIS A 546 14.80 -21.84 -5.25
C HIS A 546 16.29 -21.58 -5.43
N ALA A 547 17.00 -21.17 -4.37
CA ALA A 547 18.45 -20.96 -4.42
C ALA A 547 19.21 -22.24 -4.75
N MET A 548 18.91 -23.35 -4.05
CA MET A 548 19.54 -24.64 -4.27
C MET A 548 19.32 -25.14 -5.71
N CYS A 549 18.07 -25.13 -6.19
CA CYS A 549 17.76 -25.52 -7.56
C CYS A 549 18.48 -24.63 -8.59
N SER A 550 18.61 -23.33 -8.31
CA SER A 550 19.32 -22.39 -9.20
C SER A 550 20.84 -22.57 -9.20
N PHE A 551 21.42 -23.08 -8.12
CA PHE A 551 22.83 -23.48 -8.09
C PHE A 551 23.08 -24.80 -8.81
N ILE A 552 22.14 -25.75 -8.73
CA ILE A 552 22.23 -27.07 -9.38
C ILE A 552 21.96 -26.96 -10.89
N TRP A 553 20.94 -26.19 -11.28
CA TRP A 553 20.51 -26.02 -12.67
C TRP A 553 20.42 -24.53 -13.05
N PRO A 554 21.54 -23.80 -13.13
CA PRO A 554 21.53 -22.37 -13.39
C PRO A 554 20.98 -22.04 -14.79
N GLN A 555 20.13 -21.01 -14.87
CA GLN A 555 19.67 -20.42 -16.13
C GLN A 555 20.35 -19.07 -16.34
N ASP A 556 21.40 -18.96 -17.16
CA ASP A 556 22.08 -17.68 -17.42
C ASP A 556 21.24 -16.76 -18.34
N TYR A 557 20.31 -16.03 -17.73
CA TYR A 557 19.33 -15.19 -18.43
C TYR A 557 19.87 -13.79 -18.81
N ASP A 558 19.53 -13.25 -19.98
CA ASP A 558 20.06 -11.97 -20.50
C ASP A 558 19.08 -10.78 -20.41
N TRP A 559 17.82 -11.02 -19.98
CA TRP A 559 16.73 -10.03 -19.90
C TRP A 559 16.32 -9.40 -21.24
N GLU A 560 16.66 -10.01 -22.39
CA GLU A 560 16.21 -9.49 -23.68
C GLU A 560 14.71 -9.71 -23.89
N THR A 561 14.18 -10.88 -23.52
CA THR A 561 12.75 -11.17 -23.71
C THR A 561 11.85 -10.28 -22.83
N THR A 562 12.30 -9.88 -21.63
CA THR A 562 11.55 -8.95 -20.78
C THR A 562 11.52 -7.52 -21.32
N LYS A 563 12.52 -7.10 -22.11
CA LYS A 563 12.51 -5.78 -22.77
C LYS A 563 11.55 -5.74 -23.96
N GLN A 564 11.25 -6.89 -24.56
CA GLN A 564 10.39 -7.05 -25.72
C GLN A 564 8.90 -7.14 -25.39
N ILE A 565 8.51 -7.03 -24.12
CA ILE A 565 7.09 -6.95 -23.72
C ILE A 565 6.41 -5.82 -24.50
N THR A 566 5.32 -6.14 -25.19
CA THR A 566 4.69 -5.23 -26.15
C THR A 566 3.68 -4.32 -25.46
N VAL A 567 3.74 -3.02 -25.73
CA VAL A 567 2.69 -2.06 -25.35
C VAL A 567 1.49 -2.17 -26.30
N VAL A 568 0.29 -1.96 -25.77
CA VAL A 568 -0.97 -2.06 -26.55
C VAL A 568 -1.09 -0.88 -27.52
N GLU A 569 -0.70 0.31 -27.08
CA GLU A 569 -0.73 1.54 -27.88
C GLU A 569 0.67 2.19 -27.83
N LYS A 570 1.33 2.32 -28.99
CA LYS A 570 2.65 2.98 -29.08
C LYS A 570 2.47 4.50 -28.97
N GLU A 571 2.51 5.03 -27.76
CA GLU A 571 2.59 6.47 -27.53
C GLU A 571 4.03 6.97 -27.62
N LYS A 572 4.25 8.18 -28.14
CA LYS A 572 5.54 8.87 -27.98
C LYS A 572 5.71 9.16 -26.49
N SER A 573 6.68 8.50 -25.86
CA SER A 573 7.09 8.82 -24.48
C SER A 573 7.37 10.31 -24.36
N GLU A 574 6.70 10.99 -23.41
CA GLU A 574 7.01 12.37 -23.04
C GLU A 574 8.38 12.49 -22.35
N LEU A 575 8.91 11.36 -21.85
CA LEU A 575 10.22 11.29 -21.20
C LEU A 575 11.33 11.25 -22.26
N SER A 576 12.39 12.03 -22.02
CA SER A 576 13.59 12.00 -22.85
C SER A 576 14.25 10.61 -22.82
N SER A 577 14.80 10.17 -23.96
CA SER A 577 15.61 8.94 -24.05
C SER A 577 16.75 8.89 -23.03
N ASP A 578 17.20 10.07 -22.63
CA ASP A 578 18.18 10.34 -21.60
C ASP A 578 17.85 9.76 -20.22
N GLU A 579 16.57 9.51 -19.91
CA GLU A 579 16.15 8.92 -18.63
C GLU A 579 16.34 7.42 -18.53
N PHE A 580 16.32 6.74 -19.68
CA PHE A 580 16.47 5.30 -19.77
C PHE A 580 17.94 4.89 -20.02
N LYS A 581 18.88 5.86 -20.00
CA LYS A 581 20.31 5.58 -20.08
C LYS A 581 20.75 4.66 -18.94
N GLU A 582 21.31 3.52 -19.30
CA GLU A 582 21.75 2.46 -18.39
C GLU A 582 22.65 3.00 -17.26
N GLU A 583 23.55 3.93 -17.58
CA GLU A 583 24.44 4.56 -16.60
C GLU A 583 23.70 5.30 -15.47
N LYS A 584 22.61 6.03 -15.80
CA LYS A 584 21.80 6.75 -14.82
C LYS A 584 21.04 5.76 -13.93
N LEU A 585 20.49 4.70 -14.52
CA LEU A 585 19.75 3.66 -13.79
C LEU A 585 20.66 2.85 -12.87
N ILE A 586 21.87 2.51 -13.29
CA ILE A 586 22.88 1.85 -12.45
C ILE A 586 23.29 2.77 -11.29
N ARG A 587 23.48 4.07 -11.53
CA ARG A 587 23.79 5.04 -10.48
C ARG A 587 22.64 5.14 -9.46
N ALA A 588 21.40 5.24 -9.93
CA ALA A 588 20.21 5.23 -9.09
C ALA A 588 20.09 3.94 -8.26
N LYS A 589 20.35 2.77 -8.87
CA LYS A 589 20.38 1.48 -8.18
C LYS A 589 21.41 1.48 -7.05
N ARG A 590 22.67 1.83 -7.33
CA ARG A 590 23.74 1.85 -6.31
C ARG A 590 23.37 2.78 -5.16
N TRP A 591 22.74 3.91 -5.46
CA TRP A 591 22.28 4.85 -4.45
C TRP A 591 21.18 4.25 -3.55
N ILE A 592 20.12 3.66 -4.12
CA ILE A 592 19.05 3.09 -3.31
C ILE A 592 19.48 1.83 -2.56
N VAL A 593 20.37 1.01 -3.12
CA VAL A 593 20.93 -0.12 -2.38
C VAL A 593 21.73 0.38 -1.17
N LYS A 594 22.60 1.38 -1.36
CA LYS A 594 23.41 1.95 -0.27
C LYS A 594 22.51 2.52 0.85
N TRP A 595 21.58 3.39 0.50
CA TRP A 595 20.75 4.07 1.50
C TRP A 595 19.62 3.19 2.02
N GLY A 596 18.94 2.42 1.18
CA GLY A 596 17.87 1.50 1.59
C GLY A 596 18.37 0.43 2.55
N VAL A 597 19.52 -0.20 2.28
CA VAL A 597 20.16 -1.15 3.23
C VAL A 597 20.68 -0.41 4.46
N GLY A 598 21.31 0.75 4.30
CA GLY A 598 21.80 1.56 5.43
C GLY A 598 20.69 1.92 6.43
N PHE A 599 19.57 2.46 5.95
CA PHE A 599 18.42 2.79 6.78
C PHE A 599 17.75 1.54 7.36
N THR A 600 17.69 0.44 6.61
CA THR A 600 17.21 -0.85 7.12
C THR A 600 18.05 -1.31 8.32
N LEU A 601 19.39 -1.26 8.23
CA LEU A 601 20.28 -1.62 9.34
C LEU A 601 20.11 -0.67 10.53
N VAL A 602 19.97 0.63 10.29
CA VAL A 602 19.76 1.61 11.35
C VAL A 602 18.45 1.34 12.10
N ILE A 603 17.35 1.17 11.38
CA ILE A 603 16.01 1.02 11.95
C ILE A 603 15.79 -0.38 12.55
N ALA A 604 16.21 -1.44 11.86
CA ALA A 604 15.91 -2.81 12.28
C ALA A 604 16.93 -3.41 13.26
N VAL A 605 18.17 -2.90 13.27
CA VAL A 605 19.27 -3.51 14.04
C VAL A 605 19.88 -2.52 15.03
N ILE A 606 20.38 -1.38 14.56
CA ILE A 606 21.14 -0.45 15.40
C ILE A 606 20.23 0.17 16.47
N TRP A 607 19.07 0.70 16.09
CA TRP A 607 18.16 1.35 17.05
C TRP A 607 17.70 0.37 18.15
N PRO A 608 17.20 -0.85 17.86
CA PRO A 608 16.89 -1.83 18.90
C PRO A 608 18.08 -2.11 19.82
N ILE A 609 19.27 -2.37 19.27
CA ILE A 609 20.47 -2.65 20.06
C ILE A 609 20.81 -1.48 21.00
N LEU A 610 20.73 -0.24 20.51
CA LEU A 610 20.98 0.95 21.32
C LEU A 610 19.93 1.16 22.42
N THR A 611 18.74 0.59 22.29
CA THR A 611 17.70 0.66 23.32
C THR A 611 17.83 -0.43 24.40
N LEU A 612 18.55 -1.53 24.15
CA LEU A 612 18.67 -2.65 25.10
C LEU A 612 19.28 -2.24 26.46
N PRO A 613 20.35 -1.42 26.53
CA PRO A 613 20.94 -1.01 27.80
C PRO A 613 20.00 -0.17 28.66
N ALA A 614 18.97 0.46 28.07
CA ALA A 614 18.01 1.26 28.81
C ALA A 614 17.11 0.39 29.72
N GLY A 615 16.97 -0.92 29.44
CA GLY A 615 16.11 -1.81 30.20
C GLY A 615 14.68 -1.28 30.28
N GLN A 616 14.29 -0.78 31.45
CA GLN A 616 13.07 -0.01 31.63
C GLN A 616 13.37 1.48 31.43
N PHE A 617 12.69 2.14 30.49
CA PHE A 617 12.92 3.55 30.17
C PHE A 617 12.71 4.42 31.41
N ASN A 618 13.69 5.31 31.64
CA ASN A 618 13.50 6.40 32.58
C ASN A 618 12.62 7.50 31.95
N LYS A 619 12.19 8.45 32.77
CA LYS A 619 11.35 9.57 32.33
C LYS A 619 11.95 10.30 31.13
N GLY A 620 13.23 10.69 31.20
CA GLY A 620 13.91 11.41 30.12
C GLY A 620 13.97 10.63 28.81
N TYR A 621 14.20 9.32 28.86
CA TYR A 621 14.23 8.45 27.70
C TYR A 621 12.85 8.32 27.05
N PHE A 622 11.80 8.18 27.85
CA PHE A 622 10.43 8.16 27.32
C PHE A 622 10.00 9.53 26.77
N THR A 623 10.38 10.62 27.42
CA THR A 623 10.15 11.97 26.87
C THR A 623 10.85 12.14 25.53
N PHE A 624 12.09 11.66 25.39
CA PHE A 624 12.80 11.63 24.11
C PHE A 624 12.07 10.78 23.06
N TRP A 625 11.56 9.61 23.43
CA TRP A 625 10.73 8.77 22.56
C TRP A 625 9.48 9.49 22.05
N ALA A 626 8.75 10.14 22.95
CA ALA A 626 7.56 10.92 22.60
C ALA A 626 7.90 12.11 21.70
N VAL A 627 9.02 12.81 21.96
CA VAL A 627 9.51 13.89 21.09
C VAL A 627 9.87 13.38 19.70
N ILE A 628 10.47 12.20 19.58
CA ILE A 628 10.71 11.58 18.26
C ILE A 628 9.38 11.34 17.54
N ALA A 629 8.37 10.78 18.22
CA ALA A 629 7.06 10.55 17.61
C ALA A 629 6.41 11.87 17.13
N ILE A 630 6.46 12.94 17.94
CA ILE A 630 5.92 14.25 17.56
C ILE A 630 6.71 14.85 16.39
N ALA A 631 8.03 14.93 16.50
CA ALA A 631 8.88 15.58 15.51
C ALA A 631 8.85 14.84 14.17
N TRP A 632 8.99 13.51 14.19
CA TRP A 632 8.98 12.71 12.97
C TRP A 632 7.59 12.73 12.31
N GLY A 633 6.51 12.57 13.07
CA GLY A 633 5.15 12.70 12.57
C GLY A 633 4.88 14.07 11.92
N THR A 634 5.36 15.14 12.53
CA THR A 634 5.16 16.51 12.02
C THR A 634 5.98 16.80 10.77
N VAL A 635 7.27 16.43 10.77
CA VAL A 635 8.16 16.63 9.62
C VAL A 635 7.70 15.76 8.45
N ALA A 636 7.33 14.50 8.69
CA ALA A 636 6.77 13.62 7.66
C ALA A 636 5.51 14.21 7.03
N SER A 637 4.58 14.71 7.85
CA SER A 637 3.36 15.40 7.39
C SER A 637 3.69 16.64 6.54
N ALA A 638 4.59 17.51 7.01
CA ALA A 638 4.99 18.71 6.27
C ALA A 638 5.59 18.37 4.90
N VAL A 639 6.44 17.34 4.84
CA VAL A 639 7.08 16.88 3.60
C VAL A 639 6.06 16.31 2.63
N ILE A 640 5.19 15.40 3.05
CA ILE A 640 4.25 14.74 2.14
C ILE A 640 3.12 15.66 1.67
N ILE A 641 2.74 16.66 2.47
CA ILE A 641 1.76 17.66 2.07
C ILE A 641 2.39 18.69 1.11
N SER A 642 3.60 19.18 1.41
CA SER A 642 4.17 20.31 0.66
C SER A 642 4.90 19.90 -0.62
N LEU A 643 5.65 18.80 -0.59
CA LEU A 643 6.55 18.43 -1.70
C LEU A 643 5.81 18.14 -3.02
N PRO A 644 4.69 17.38 -3.06
CA PRO A 644 3.96 17.15 -4.30
C PRO A 644 3.39 18.44 -4.91
N LEU A 645 2.96 19.39 -4.06
CA LEU A 645 2.45 20.69 -4.51
C LEU A 645 3.56 21.54 -5.14
N ILE A 646 4.74 21.58 -4.50
CA ILE A 646 5.91 22.31 -5.00
C ILE A 646 6.35 21.73 -6.36
N GLU A 647 6.44 20.41 -6.48
CA GLU A 647 6.85 19.76 -7.73
C GLU A 647 5.83 19.93 -8.86
N SER A 648 4.54 20.10 -8.52
CA SER A 648 3.45 20.24 -9.48
C SER A 648 3.04 21.69 -9.74
N TRP A 649 3.73 22.67 -9.10
CA TRP A 649 3.33 24.08 -9.12
C TRP A 649 3.24 24.67 -10.53
N GLU A 650 4.16 24.33 -11.42
CA GLU A 650 4.13 24.79 -12.82
C GLU A 650 2.86 24.30 -13.52
N THR A 651 2.51 23.02 -13.38
CA THR A 651 1.29 22.44 -13.95
C THR A 651 0.03 23.04 -13.34
N ILE A 652 0.02 23.26 -12.01
CA ILE A 652 -1.10 23.90 -11.31
C ILE A 652 -1.28 25.33 -11.82
N ARG A 653 -0.18 26.09 -11.95
CA ARG A 653 -0.20 27.46 -12.48
C ARG A 653 -0.72 27.50 -13.91
N ASP A 654 -0.29 26.58 -14.76
CA ASP A 654 -0.76 26.46 -16.15
C ASP A 654 -2.27 26.18 -16.22
N VAL A 655 -2.79 25.30 -15.34
CA VAL A 655 -4.23 25.03 -15.25
C VAL A 655 -4.99 26.26 -14.75
N LEU A 656 -4.50 26.92 -13.70
CA LEU A 656 -5.13 28.13 -13.15
C LEU A 656 -5.17 29.26 -14.19
N LEU A 657 -4.04 29.55 -14.84
CA LEU A 657 -3.98 30.55 -15.91
C LEU A 657 -4.92 30.16 -17.06
N GLY A 658 -4.91 28.90 -17.49
CA GLY A 658 -5.83 28.40 -18.52
C GLY A 658 -7.32 28.56 -18.16
N MET A 659 -7.68 28.36 -16.89
CA MET A 659 -9.05 28.57 -16.39
C MET A 659 -9.44 30.05 -16.39
N PHE A 660 -8.51 30.96 -16.09
CA PHE A 660 -8.81 32.39 -15.97
C PHE A 660 -8.67 33.18 -17.27
N THR A 661 -7.79 32.80 -18.18
CA THR A 661 -7.52 33.61 -19.38
C THR A 661 -8.00 33.01 -20.69
N ASN A 662 -8.33 31.71 -20.76
CA ASN A 662 -8.75 31.04 -22.02
C ASN A 662 -7.72 31.15 -23.18
N ASP A 663 -6.55 31.78 -22.95
CA ASP A 663 -5.55 32.16 -23.94
C ASP A 663 -4.91 30.96 -24.62
N ARG A 664 -4.74 29.85 -23.89
CA ARG A 664 -4.10 28.64 -24.45
C ARG A 664 -4.95 27.97 -25.53
N LEU A 665 -6.27 28.21 -25.50
CA LEU A 665 -7.15 27.76 -26.58
C LEU A 665 -6.98 28.61 -27.83
N MET A 666 -6.77 29.92 -27.64
CA MET A 666 -6.45 30.86 -28.71
C MET A 666 -5.06 30.58 -29.29
N GLU A 667 -4.05 30.32 -28.46
CA GLU A 667 -2.70 29.90 -28.88
C GLU A 667 -2.73 28.58 -29.66
N LYS A 668 -3.49 27.56 -29.20
CA LYS A 668 -3.65 26.31 -29.97
C LYS A 668 -4.45 26.52 -31.25
N MET A 669 -5.44 27.40 -31.27
CA MET A 669 -6.14 27.79 -32.50
C MET A 669 -5.20 28.53 -33.45
N GLU A 670 -4.34 29.40 -32.95
CA GLU A 670 -3.30 30.09 -33.72
C GLU A 670 -2.27 29.10 -34.25
N GLU A 671 -1.77 28.16 -33.45
CA GLU A 671 -0.80 27.15 -33.91
C GLU A 671 -1.41 26.21 -34.95
N ILE A 672 -2.68 25.82 -34.77
CA ILE A 672 -3.43 25.03 -35.76
C ILE A 672 -3.66 25.84 -37.03
N ASN A 673 -4.07 27.11 -36.92
CA ASN A 673 -4.25 28.01 -38.06
C ASN A 673 -2.94 28.24 -38.80
N LEU A 674 -1.83 28.40 -38.08
CA LEU A 674 -0.50 28.55 -38.66
C LEU A 674 -0.11 27.28 -39.42
N LYS A 675 -0.28 26.09 -38.84
CA LYS A 675 -0.03 24.81 -39.53
C LYS A 675 -0.94 24.62 -40.74
N LEU A 676 -2.21 25.00 -40.64
CA LEU A 676 -3.15 24.96 -41.76
C LEU A 676 -2.73 25.91 -42.87
N GLN A 677 -2.31 27.14 -42.54
CA GLN A 677 -1.76 28.09 -43.50
C GLN A 677 -0.49 27.58 -44.16
N THR A 678 0.45 27.00 -43.41
CA THR A 678 1.69 26.43 -43.96
C THR A 678 1.39 25.26 -44.91
N ILE A 679 0.42 24.41 -44.55
CA ILE A 679 -0.04 23.32 -45.43
C ILE A 679 -0.70 23.91 -46.68
N MET A 680 -1.61 24.86 -46.53
CA MET A 680 -2.29 25.52 -47.66
C MET A 680 -1.32 26.26 -48.59
N SER A 681 -0.25 26.86 -48.06
CA SER A 681 0.79 27.51 -48.87
C SER A 681 1.72 26.52 -49.57
N ALA A 682 1.86 25.30 -49.05
CA ALA A 682 2.69 24.25 -49.65
C ALA A 682 1.95 23.43 -50.72
N ILE A 683 0.61 23.42 -50.71
CA ILE A 683 -0.20 22.68 -51.70
C ILE A 683 0.10 23.05 -53.16
N PRO A 684 0.22 24.34 -53.56
CA PRO A 684 0.51 24.72 -54.94
C PRO A 684 1.88 24.23 -55.42
N ASP A 685 2.88 24.22 -54.54
CA ASP A 685 4.23 23.75 -54.86
C ASP A 685 4.28 22.22 -54.97
N VAL A 686 3.57 21.51 -54.08
CA VAL A 686 3.42 20.05 -54.15
C VAL A 686 2.67 19.63 -55.41
N GLU A 687 1.61 20.36 -55.79
CA GLU A 687 0.85 20.10 -57.01
C GLU A 687 1.68 20.38 -58.28
N ARG A 688 2.48 21.45 -58.28
CA ARG A 688 3.42 21.75 -59.37
C ARG A 688 4.51 20.67 -59.50
N ILE A 689 5.09 20.22 -58.39
CA ILE A 689 6.09 19.14 -58.39
C ILE A 689 5.47 17.82 -58.87
N TYR A 690 4.26 17.50 -58.41
CA TYR A 690 3.52 16.31 -58.85
C TYR A 690 3.21 16.35 -60.35
N LEU A 691 2.79 17.50 -60.89
CA LEU A 691 2.55 17.66 -62.34
C LEU A 691 3.85 17.54 -63.14
N LEU A 692 4.97 18.09 -62.66
CA LEU A 692 6.28 17.95 -63.28
C LEU A 692 6.81 16.50 -63.27
N GLU A 693 6.59 15.77 -62.18
CA GLU A 693 6.91 14.34 -62.08
C GLU A 693 6.03 13.50 -63.00
N LYS A 694 4.73 13.84 -63.10
CA LYS A 694 3.79 13.19 -64.02
C LYS A 694 4.15 13.44 -65.49
N GLU A 695 4.61 14.65 -65.83
CA GLU A 695 5.14 14.94 -67.17
C GLU A 695 6.45 14.21 -67.46
N ARG A 696 7.35 14.09 -66.47
CA ARG A 696 8.57 13.28 -66.60
C ARG A 696 8.26 11.79 -66.77
N ALA A 697 7.28 11.27 -66.05
CA ALA A 697 6.82 9.88 -66.19
C ALA A 697 6.23 9.63 -67.59
N LYS A 698 5.37 10.54 -68.09
CA LYS A 698 4.86 10.47 -69.47
C LYS A 698 5.96 10.53 -70.53
N LYS A 699 6.97 11.39 -70.36
CA LYS A 699 8.12 11.46 -71.27
C LYS A 699 8.95 10.16 -71.26
N LYS A 700 9.09 9.51 -70.09
CA LYS A 700 9.74 8.20 -69.96
C LYS A 700 8.98 7.08 -70.69
N GLU A 701 7.65 7.02 -70.52
CA GLU A 701 6.81 6.06 -71.26
C GLU A 701 6.86 6.32 -72.78
N SER A 702 6.91 7.58 -73.21
CA SER A 702 7.03 7.94 -74.63
C SER A 702 8.36 7.46 -75.23
N SER A 703 9.46 7.59 -74.49
CA SER A 703 10.78 7.13 -74.93
C SER A 703 10.96 5.61 -74.90
N GLU A 704 10.22 4.89 -74.07
CA GLU A 704 10.25 3.41 -74.05
C GLU A 704 9.46 2.81 -75.23
N ILE A 705 8.43 3.50 -75.72
CA ILE A 705 7.64 3.08 -76.89
C ILE A 705 8.43 3.27 -78.20
N GLU A 706 9.28 4.30 -78.31
CA GLU A 706 10.14 4.52 -79.50
C GLU A 706 11.26 3.48 -79.65
N VAL A 707 11.71 2.85 -78.55
CA VAL A 707 12.80 1.86 -78.57
C VAL A 707 12.32 0.45 -78.99
N GLN A 708 11.03 0.16 -78.92
CA GLN A 708 10.47 -1.15 -79.33
C GLN A 708 10.12 -1.26 -80.82
N ILE A 709 10.25 -0.19 -81.61
CA ILE A 709 9.89 -0.18 -83.04
C ILE A 709 11.15 0.01 -83.89
N VAL A 710 12.07 -0.97 -83.90
CA VAL A 710 13.12 -1.08 -84.93
C VAL A 710 13.21 -2.55 -85.40
N PRO A 711 12.99 -2.85 -86.69
CA PRO A 711 12.96 -4.24 -87.19
C PRO A 711 14.36 -4.78 -87.49
N GLN A 712 14.65 -6.01 -87.04
CA GLN A 712 15.80 -6.81 -87.49
C GLN A 712 15.53 -7.42 -88.87
N SER A 713 16.22 -6.94 -89.91
CA SER A 713 16.35 -7.63 -91.19
C SER A 713 17.72 -7.43 -91.87
N TYR A 714 18.44 -8.55 -91.97
CA TYR A 714 19.27 -9.03 -93.08
C TYR A 714 20.66 -8.46 -93.45
N ILE A 715 21.45 -9.41 -94.00
CA ILE A 715 22.71 -9.38 -94.79
C ILE A 715 23.98 -9.60 -93.93
N GLY A 716 24.83 -10.61 -94.09
CA GLY A 716 25.04 -11.60 -95.16
C GLY A 716 26.44 -11.46 -95.80
N SER A 717 27.24 -12.54 -95.74
CA SER A 717 28.32 -12.94 -96.68
C SER A 717 29.82 -12.63 -96.39
N SER A 718 30.62 -13.69 -96.57
CA SER A 718 32.05 -13.77 -96.94
C SER A 718 33.06 -13.40 -95.84
N LYS A 719 33.90 -14.30 -95.29
CA LYS A 719 34.68 -15.39 -95.86
C LYS A 719 35.25 -16.26 -94.74
#